data_AF-A0A2W5TFN1-F1
#
_entry.id   AF-A0A2W5TFN1-F1
#
_cell.length_a   1.000
_cell.length_b   1.000
_cell.length_c   1.000
_cell.angle_alpha   90.00
_cell.angle_beta   90.00
_cell.angle_gamma   90.00
#
_symmetry.space_group_name_H-M   'P 1'
#
loop_
_entity.id
_entity.type
_entity.pdbx_description
1 polymer ?
#
loop_
_entity_poly.entity_id
_entity_poly.type
_entity_poly.pdbx_seq_one_letter_code
_entity_poly.pdbx_strand_id
1 'polypeptide(L)'
;MVEFPQPGSTVWADRHIFHEALTLHIERHGDTPWHLHKAIVGPKDRIDRKTIAHWIAGTKVPRSVSSLEILGRIEKRYRLPVGYFAAKLPHTGRAANGHTKLGDMTAAERRRFAWHLPSDFDRRPLKERREILEWVGRVIVSGATDYRRYQAMAMKQRYALRFPDLSRVQISVPSELDEDGGGEDDLDDVEIELASATRNAPHALAEEVAHLIQFKTATLTEIGYRRNGVWNGRTALQKIDHLGLLFGSLAAPPDGPVAGLGVRPSKLSMAMLVFPKVWDWYVRWRERRRGFYTVWEVNMVQLGLALTRSETGWLRQRPDLASRLKPIAGLLSAEEIAAARANWEGACETFYQHGMMRAREIQRVAKVHRDPFEPIMAVLEADSPVGEYSRIADEILRLMPYQRRYPRPAAEAVRSFLMIRLGLHLGVRQRNLRELLFCPRGKPPMSERQLEMRRRGELRWSNKEKGWEVLIPAAAFKNATSSFFESRPFRYVLPDLGDLYRYIDAYVRVHRPVLLGEARDPGTFFVKTAKSTSQDAAYGQSSFYEAWRLTIQRYGIYNPYTERGAIRGLLPHGPHNVRDVLATHVLKETGSYEQAGYAIQDTADVVAQHYGRFLPENKVALAAKVINRVWEAA
;
A
#
# COMPACT_ATOMS: atom_id res chain seq x y z
N MET A 1 -14.24 53.65 -14.60
CA MET A 1 -13.75 52.49 -15.40
C MET A 1 -14.97 51.74 -15.87
N VAL A 2 -15.05 51.38 -17.15
CA VAL A 2 -16.15 50.55 -17.68
C VAL A 2 -16.01 49.14 -17.10
N GLU A 3 -17.04 48.61 -16.44
CA GLU A 3 -16.99 47.29 -15.79
C GLU A 3 -16.93 46.14 -16.81
N PHE A 4 -17.73 46.23 -17.88
CA PHE A 4 -17.79 45.27 -18.99
C PHE A 4 -17.49 45.99 -20.32
N PRO A 5 -16.21 46.06 -20.74
CA PRO A 5 -15.87 46.68 -22.02
C PRO A 5 -16.51 45.90 -23.19
N GLN A 6 -16.95 46.61 -24.22
CA GLN A 6 -17.47 45.97 -25.42
C GLN A 6 -16.31 45.47 -26.29
N PRO A 7 -16.40 44.25 -26.86
CA PRO A 7 -15.35 43.75 -27.72
C PRO A 7 -15.40 44.42 -29.11
N GLY A 8 -14.24 44.69 -29.70
CA GLY A 8 -14.13 45.21 -31.07
C GLY A 8 -14.56 44.21 -32.16
N SER A 9 -14.68 42.92 -31.82
CA SER A 9 -15.25 41.87 -32.69
C SER A 9 -16.03 40.85 -31.85
N THR A 10 -17.16 40.35 -32.36
CA THR A 10 -17.92 39.24 -31.75
C THR A 10 -17.47 37.86 -32.22
N VAL A 11 -16.64 37.79 -33.27
CA VAL A 11 -16.06 36.55 -33.81
C VAL A 11 -14.59 36.47 -33.45
N TRP A 12 -14.15 35.35 -32.85
CA TRP A 12 -12.75 35.11 -32.51
C TRP A 12 -12.40 33.61 -32.58
N ALA A 13 -11.14 33.31 -32.88
CA ALA A 13 -10.59 31.96 -32.77
C ALA A 13 -10.05 31.74 -31.36
N ASP A 14 -10.53 30.69 -30.67
CA ASP A 14 -10.03 30.33 -29.35
C ASP A 14 -8.55 29.94 -29.40
N ARG A 15 -7.79 30.31 -28.37
CA ARG A 15 -6.39 29.97 -28.21
C ARG A 15 -6.27 28.89 -27.14
N HIS A 16 -5.46 27.86 -27.40
CA HIS A 16 -5.30 26.74 -26.47
C HIS A 16 -4.36 27.05 -25.30
N ILE A 17 -3.49 28.07 -25.45
CA ILE A 17 -2.47 28.41 -24.45
C ILE A 17 -2.90 29.67 -23.69
N PHE A 18 -2.83 29.61 -22.36
CA PHE A 18 -3.29 30.69 -21.47
C PHE A 18 -2.80 32.10 -21.85
N HIS A 19 -1.50 32.26 -22.12
CA HIS A 19 -0.95 33.59 -22.39
C HIS A 19 -1.46 34.18 -23.70
N GLU A 20 -1.55 33.37 -24.76
CA GLU A 20 -2.14 33.76 -26.05
C GLU A 20 -3.63 34.10 -25.90
N ALA A 21 -4.38 33.29 -25.14
CA ALA A 21 -5.79 33.56 -24.86
C ALA A 21 -5.98 34.87 -24.07
N LEU A 22 -5.12 35.13 -23.08
CA LEU A 22 -5.18 36.36 -22.29
C LEU A 22 -4.86 37.58 -23.17
N THR A 23 -3.81 37.52 -23.99
CA THR A 23 -3.46 38.57 -24.95
C THR A 23 -4.62 38.87 -25.89
N LEU A 24 -5.21 37.84 -26.49
CA LEU A 24 -6.35 37.97 -27.39
C LEU A 24 -7.51 38.74 -26.75
N HIS A 25 -7.90 38.39 -25.52
CA HIS A 25 -9.05 39.03 -24.88
C HIS A 25 -8.77 40.46 -24.40
N ILE A 26 -7.52 40.76 -24.00
CA ILE A 26 -7.10 42.12 -23.66
C ILE A 26 -7.19 43.02 -24.90
N GLU A 27 -6.61 42.59 -26.02
CA GLU A 27 -6.62 43.31 -27.30
C GLU A 27 -8.05 43.49 -27.82
N ARG A 28 -8.84 42.41 -27.80
CA ARG A 28 -10.23 42.42 -28.28
C ARG A 28 -11.11 43.43 -27.53
N HIS A 29 -10.80 43.75 -26.28
CA HIS A 29 -11.58 44.67 -25.45
C HIS A 29 -10.90 46.03 -25.26
N GLY A 30 -9.83 46.31 -26.01
CA GLY A 30 -9.08 47.57 -25.95
C GLY A 30 -8.44 47.86 -24.59
N ASP A 31 -8.24 46.83 -23.76
CA ASP A 31 -7.57 46.97 -22.48
C ASP A 31 -6.04 46.98 -22.68
N THR A 32 -5.32 47.54 -21.73
CA THR A 32 -3.87 47.36 -21.58
C THR A 32 -3.59 46.56 -20.30
N PRO A 33 -2.40 45.96 -20.12
CA PRO A 33 -2.08 45.23 -18.89
C PRO A 33 -2.27 46.09 -17.63
N TRP A 34 -1.98 47.38 -17.74
CA TRP A 34 -2.16 48.35 -16.65
C TRP A 34 -3.62 48.71 -16.42
N HIS A 35 -4.39 48.98 -17.48
CA HIS A 35 -5.82 49.23 -17.35
C HIS A 35 -6.56 48.03 -16.75
N LEU A 36 -6.23 46.82 -17.23
CA LEU A 36 -6.81 45.60 -16.70
C LEU A 36 -6.48 45.42 -15.22
N HIS A 37 -5.22 45.60 -14.81
CA HIS A 37 -4.80 45.53 -13.40
C HIS A 37 -5.62 46.48 -12.53
N LYS A 38 -5.72 47.76 -12.93
CA LYS A 38 -6.49 48.77 -12.20
C LYS A 38 -7.98 48.43 -12.10
N ALA A 39 -8.53 47.78 -13.13
CA ALA A 39 -9.95 47.44 -13.19
C ALA A 39 -10.36 46.23 -12.32
N ILE A 40 -9.44 45.30 -12.05
CA ILE A 40 -9.78 44.02 -11.39
C ILE A 40 -9.15 43.83 -10.00
N VAL A 41 -8.11 44.61 -9.67
CA VAL A 41 -7.38 44.50 -8.39
C VAL A 41 -7.90 45.56 -7.41
N GLY A 42 -8.37 45.10 -6.25
CA GLY A 42 -8.87 45.94 -5.16
C GLY A 42 -7.84 46.19 -4.06
N PRO A 43 -8.17 47.01 -3.04
CA PRO A 43 -7.21 47.46 -2.01
C PRO A 43 -6.59 46.34 -1.16
N LYS A 44 -7.27 45.20 -1.04
CA LYS A 44 -6.83 44.05 -0.23
C LYS A 44 -6.06 43.01 -1.05
N ASP A 45 -6.00 43.15 -2.36
CA ASP A 45 -5.35 42.18 -3.24
C ASP A 45 -3.83 42.45 -3.32
N ARG A 46 -3.03 41.42 -3.06
CA ARG A 46 -1.56 41.51 -3.10
C ARG A 46 -0.98 41.10 -4.46
N ILE A 47 -1.49 41.68 -5.55
CA ILE A 47 -1.05 41.38 -6.92
C ILE A 47 -0.26 42.56 -7.47
N ASP A 48 1.04 42.35 -7.73
CA ASP A 48 1.92 43.37 -8.31
C ASP A 48 1.48 43.73 -9.75
N ARG A 49 1.63 45.00 -10.13
CA ARG A 49 1.23 45.51 -11.46
C ARG A 49 1.88 44.76 -12.63
N LYS A 50 3.11 44.26 -12.47
CA LYS A 50 3.85 43.52 -13.50
C LYS A 50 3.34 42.09 -13.67
N THR A 51 2.49 41.60 -12.77
CA THR A 51 1.98 40.22 -12.80
C THR A 51 1.23 39.92 -14.10
N ILE A 52 0.31 40.81 -14.52
CA ILE A 52 -0.45 40.65 -15.75
C ILE A 52 0.48 40.70 -16.97
N ALA A 53 1.45 41.63 -16.98
CA ALA A 53 2.44 41.71 -18.05
C ALA A 53 3.25 40.39 -18.19
N HIS A 54 3.65 39.79 -17.07
CA HIS A 54 4.34 38.49 -17.09
C HIS A 54 3.43 37.33 -17.54
N TRP A 55 2.12 37.41 -17.31
CA TRP A 55 1.14 36.42 -17.79
C TRP A 55 0.98 36.49 -19.30
N ILE A 56 0.83 37.69 -19.85
CA ILE A 56 0.77 37.96 -21.30
C ILE A 56 2.05 37.49 -22.00
N ALA A 57 3.21 37.79 -21.41
CA ALA A 57 4.50 37.34 -21.94
C ALA A 57 4.77 35.83 -21.75
N GLY A 58 3.86 35.07 -21.13
CA GLY A 58 4.03 33.63 -20.83
C GLY A 58 5.06 33.28 -19.76
N THR A 59 5.90 34.25 -19.34
CA THR A 59 6.98 34.06 -18.35
C THR A 59 6.50 33.63 -16.97
N LYS A 60 5.32 34.08 -16.53
CA LYS A 60 4.64 33.62 -15.28
C LYS A 60 3.22 33.14 -15.59
N VAL A 61 2.64 32.35 -14.69
CA VAL A 61 1.23 31.94 -14.75
C VAL A 61 0.63 32.01 -13.34
N PRO A 62 -0.68 32.23 -13.20
CA PRO A 62 -1.41 32.16 -11.93
C PRO A 62 -1.20 30.82 -11.22
N ARG A 63 -0.91 30.82 -9.91
CA ARG A 63 -0.64 29.60 -9.11
C ARG A 63 -1.24 29.60 -7.70
N SER A 64 -1.46 30.78 -7.11
CA SER A 64 -2.07 30.92 -5.81
C SER A 64 -3.59 31.07 -5.93
N VAL A 65 -4.30 30.75 -4.85
CA VAL A 65 -5.75 31.01 -4.71
C VAL A 65 -6.08 32.45 -5.11
N SER A 66 -5.31 33.43 -4.61
CA SER A 66 -5.49 34.84 -4.95
C SER A 66 -5.30 35.13 -6.44
N SER A 67 -4.31 34.52 -7.09
CA SER A 67 -4.09 34.74 -8.53
C SER A 67 -5.15 34.07 -9.42
N LEU A 68 -5.71 32.94 -8.98
CA LEU A 68 -6.83 32.28 -9.66
C LEU A 68 -8.13 33.09 -9.49
N GLU A 69 -8.32 33.74 -8.34
CA GLU A 69 -9.41 34.69 -8.14
C GLU A 69 -9.31 35.88 -9.11
N ILE A 70 -8.11 36.42 -9.32
CA ILE A 70 -7.90 37.47 -10.32
C ILE A 70 -8.30 36.97 -11.72
N LEU A 71 -7.97 35.74 -12.11
CA LEU A 71 -8.45 35.20 -13.39
C LEU A 71 -9.98 35.21 -13.50
N GLY A 72 -10.69 34.75 -12.47
CA GLY A 72 -12.16 34.77 -12.46
C GLY A 72 -12.74 36.17 -12.61
N ARG A 73 -12.05 37.21 -12.10
CA ARG A 73 -12.45 38.61 -12.31
C ARG A 73 -12.20 39.07 -13.75
N ILE A 74 -11.11 38.61 -14.40
CA ILE A 74 -10.86 38.87 -15.82
C ILE A 74 -11.92 38.17 -16.68
N GLU A 75 -12.25 36.91 -16.38
CA GLU A 75 -13.32 36.16 -17.06
C GLU A 75 -14.66 36.89 -16.97
N LYS A 76 -15.03 37.33 -15.76
CA LYS A 76 -16.25 38.12 -15.53
C LYS A 76 -16.24 39.42 -16.35
N ARG A 77 -15.13 40.17 -16.31
CA ARG A 77 -14.97 41.43 -17.04
C ARG A 77 -15.20 41.25 -18.55
N TYR A 78 -14.64 40.18 -19.13
CA TYR A 78 -14.75 39.88 -20.56
C TYR A 78 -15.94 38.97 -20.92
N ARG A 79 -16.84 38.68 -19.97
CA ARG A 79 -18.01 37.81 -20.13
C ARG A 79 -17.66 36.43 -20.72
N LEU A 80 -16.53 35.87 -20.27
CA LEU A 80 -16.09 34.54 -20.65
C LEU A 80 -16.72 33.48 -19.74
N PRO A 81 -16.85 32.22 -20.20
CA PRO A 81 -17.25 31.12 -19.32
C PRO A 81 -16.35 31.03 -18.09
N VAL A 82 -16.95 30.71 -16.94
CA VAL A 82 -16.20 30.53 -15.68
C VAL A 82 -15.17 29.42 -15.87
N GLY A 83 -13.91 29.70 -15.51
CA GLY A 83 -12.80 28.76 -15.64
C GLY A 83 -12.15 28.70 -17.02
N TYR A 84 -12.56 29.54 -17.97
CA TYR A 84 -11.99 29.59 -19.33
C TYR A 84 -10.46 29.74 -19.33
N PHE A 85 -9.89 30.66 -18.54
CA PHE A 85 -8.43 30.82 -18.47
C PHE A 85 -7.78 29.71 -17.65
N ALA A 86 -8.45 29.26 -16.56
CA ALA A 86 -7.93 28.21 -15.70
C ALA A 86 -7.73 26.89 -16.46
N ALA A 87 -8.64 26.54 -17.37
CA ALA A 87 -8.54 25.37 -18.24
C ALA A 87 -7.33 25.39 -19.19
N LYS A 88 -6.79 26.57 -19.49
CA LYS A 88 -5.66 26.77 -20.41
C LYS A 88 -4.31 26.89 -19.69
N LEU A 89 -4.29 26.77 -18.35
CA LEU A 89 -3.07 26.84 -17.55
C LEU A 89 -2.23 25.57 -17.73
N PRO A 90 -0.88 25.69 -17.79
CA PRO A 90 0.02 24.55 -18.03
C PRO A 90 0.18 23.59 -16.82
N HIS A 91 -0.69 23.70 -15.82
CA HIS A 91 -0.62 22.96 -14.54
C HIS A 91 -2.02 22.64 -13.97
N THR A 92 -2.94 22.17 -14.82
CA THR A 92 -4.28 21.73 -14.41
C THR A 92 -4.24 20.73 -13.25
N GLY A 93 -3.23 19.85 -13.21
CA GLY A 93 -2.89 19.00 -12.07
C GLY A 93 -1.88 19.63 -11.12
N ARG A 94 -2.17 20.77 -10.48
CA ARG A 94 -1.40 21.22 -9.31
C ARG A 94 -2.31 21.78 -8.24
N ALA A 95 -1.94 21.56 -6.99
CA ALA A 95 -2.56 22.20 -5.83
C ALA A 95 -2.44 23.72 -5.92
N ALA A 96 -3.54 24.45 -5.71
CA ALA A 96 -3.47 25.89 -5.50
C ALA A 96 -2.79 26.15 -4.15
N ASN A 97 -1.84 27.09 -4.14
CA ASN A 97 -1.15 27.46 -2.90
C ASN A 97 -1.85 28.65 -2.22
N GLY A 98 -1.75 28.71 -0.89
CA GLY A 98 -2.17 29.88 -0.11
C GLY A 98 -3.59 29.83 0.46
N HIS A 99 -4.18 28.63 0.58
CA HIS A 99 -5.39 28.45 1.39
C HIS A 99 -5.11 28.87 2.85
N THR A 100 -5.93 29.77 3.36
CA THR A 100 -5.80 30.36 4.71
C THR A 100 -6.79 29.78 5.70
N LYS A 101 -7.91 29.25 5.22
CA LYS A 101 -9.06 28.82 6.03
C LYS A 101 -9.03 27.33 6.38
N LEU A 102 -7.86 26.81 6.77
CA LEU A 102 -7.61 25.39 7.04
C LEU A 102 -7.61 25.01 8.53
N GLY A 103 -7.88 25.96 9.43
CA GLY A 103 -7.80 25.74 10.88
C GLY A 103 -6.36 25.40 11.34
N ASP A 104 -6.26 24.63 12.42
CA ASP A 104 -5.01 24.34 13.13
C ASP A 104 -4.17 23.19 12.51
N MET A 105 -4.37 22.91 11.22
CA MET A 105 -3.61 21.88 10.51
C MET A 105 -2.11 22.17 10.48
N THR A 106 -1.31 21.14 10.75
CA THR A 106 0.16 21.16 10.61
C THR A 106 0.58 21.41 9.16
N ALA A 107 1.81 21.87 8.95
CA ALA A 107 2.35 22.06 7.59
C ALA A 107 2.34 20.77 6.75
N ALA A 108 2.49 19.60 7.40
CA ALA A 108 2.42 18.30 6.72
C ALA A 108 1.00 17.96 6.26
N GLU A 109 0.00 18.19 7.10
CA GLU A 109 -1.41 18.02 6.74
C GLU A 109 -1.82 18.96 5.62
N ARG A 110 -1.46 20.25 5.72
CA ARG A 110 -1.74 21.22 4.65
C ARG A 110 -1.20 20.75 3.30
N ARG A 111 0.01 20.19 3.25
CA ARG A 111 0.58 19.62 2.01
C ARG A 111 -0.20 18.43 1.47
N ARG A 112 -0.68 17.54 2.35
CA ARG A 112 -1.51 16.38 1.96
C ARG A 112 -2.87 16.82 1.42
N PHE A 113 -3.47 17.84 2.02
CA PHE A 113 -4.80 18.34 1.63
C PHE A 113 -4.77 19.20 0.37
N ALA A 114 -3.71 19.98 0.14
CA ALA A 114 -3.68 21.02 -0.87
C ALA A 114 -4.07 20.56 -2.30
N TRP A 115 -3.78 19.32 -2.67
CA TRP A 115 -4.16 18.77 -3.97
C TRP A 115 -5.66 18.51 -4.12
N HIS A 116 -6.35 18.25 -3.01
CA HIS A 116 -7.73 17.78 -2.97
C HIS A 116 -8.73 18.89 -2.58
N LEU A 117 -8.25 20.12 -2.41
CA LEU A 117 -9.10 21.27 -2.15
C LEU A 117 -9.44 22.01 -3.44
N PRO A 118 -10.68 22.47 -3.61
CA PRO A 118 -11.04 23.29 -4.75
C PRO A 118 -10.38 24.66 -4.65
N SER A 119 -10.12 25.29 -5.80
CA SER A 119 -9.44 26.59 -5.87
C SER A 119 -10.21 27.70 -5.16
N ASP A 120 -11.52 27.59 -5.06
CA ASP A 120 -12.43 28.53 -4.41
C ASP A 120 -12.73 28.18 -2.94
N PHE A 121 -12.08 27.16 -2.36
CA PHE A 121 -12.35 26.64 -1.01
C PHE A 121 -12.48 27.75 0.06
N ASP A 122 -11.57 28.72 0.07
CA ASP A 122 -11.56 29.81 1.07
C ASP A 122 -12.81 30.72 0.99
N ARG A 123 -13.53 30.71 -0.14
CA ARG A 123 -14.73 31.53 -0.38
C ARG A 123 -16.02 30.78 -0.08
N ARG A 124 -15.96 29.45 0.03
CA ARG A 124 -17.12 28.62 0.34
C ARG A 124 -17.64 28.86 1.77
N PRO A 125 -18.96 28.69 2.01
CA PRO A 125 -19.55 28.75 3.34
C PRO A 125 -18.81 27.87 4.36
N LEU A 126 -18.86 28.23 5.65
CA LEU A 126 -18.16 27.47 6.70
C LEU A 126 -18.60 26.00 6.75
N LYS A 127 -19.90 25.75 6.57
CA LYS A 127 -20.48 24.39 6.53
C LYS A 127 -19.82 23.55 5.43
N GLU A 128 -19.82 24.04 4.20
CA GLU A 128 -19.24 23.36 3.04
C GLU A 128 -17.72 23.17 3.20
N ARG A 129 -16.99 24.16 3.75
CA ARG A 129 -15.57 24.01 4.06
C ARG A 129 -15.31 22.85 5.03
N ARG A 130 -16.12 22.70 6.08
CA ARG A 130 -16.00 21.59 7.03
C ARG A 130 -16.28 20.25 6.36
N GLU A 131 -17.34 20.18 5.55
CA GLU A 131 -17.71 18.99 4.78
C GLU A 131 -16.57 18.55 3.84
N ILE A 132 -15.95 19.50 3.11
CA ILE A 132 -14.80 19.22 2.23
C ILE A 132 -13.60 18.69 3.04
N LEU A 133 -13.23 19.36 4.14
CA LEU A 133 -12.08 18.93 4.95
C LEU A 133 -12.31 17.55 5.58
N GLU A 134 -13.52 17.29 6.08
CA GLU A 134 -13.89 16.00 6.64
C GLU A 134 -13.85 14.91 5.57
N TRP A 135 -14.43 15.17 4.39
CA TRP A 135 -14.43 14.23 3.27
C TRP A 135 -13.01 13.92 2.78
N VAL A 136 -12.15 14.93 2.60
CA VAL A 136 -10.75 14.73 2.19
C VAL A 136 -9.99 13.93 3.26
N GLY A 137 -10.17 14.27 4.54
CA GLY A 137 -9.54 13.55 5.64
C GLY A 137 -9.96 12.08 5.70
N ARG A 138 -11.27 11.81 5.56
CA ARG A 138 -11.88 10.48 5.66
C ARG A 138 -11.62 9.61 4.44
N VAL A 139 -11.85 10.14 3.22
CA VAL A 139 -11.81 9.34 1.99
C VAL A 139 -10.41 9.31 1.38
N ILE A 140 -9.74 10.47 1.27
CA ILE A 140 -8.46 10.56 0.56
C ILE A 140 -7.28 10.25 1.48
N VAL A 141 -7.19 10.90 2.63
CA VAL A 141 -5.98 10.82 3.46
C VAL A 141 -5.96 9.49 4.24
N SER A 142 -6.99 9.25 5.04
CA SER A 142 -7.11 8.01 5.83
C SER A 142 -7.64 6.85 4.98
N GLY A 143 -8.63 7.11 4.13
CA GLY A 143 -9.41 6.07 3.45
C GLY A 143 -10.14 5.19 4.46
N ALA A 144 -10.81 5.82 5.43
CA ALA A 144 -11.30 5.20 6.64
C ALA A 144 -12.37 4.13 6.36
N THR A 145 -11.94 2.88 6.42
CA THR A 145 -12.79 1.72 6.65
C THR A 145 -12.97 1.50 8.15
N ASP A 146 -13.94 0.68 8.57
CA ASP A 146 -14.10 0.34 9.99
C ASP A 146 -12.84 -0.34 10.55
N TYR A 147 -12.21 -1.20 9.74
CA TYR A 147 -10.91 -1.80 10.04
C TYR A 147 -9.80 -0.76 10.21
N ARG A 148 -9.69 0.26 9.34
CA ARG A 148 -8.67 1.31 9.50
C ARG A 148 -8.89 2.19 10.72
N ARG A 149 -10.15 2.40 11.12
CA ARG A 149 -10.46 3.09 12.38
C ARG A 149 -10.03 2.26 13.59
N TYR A 150 -10.32 0.94 13.57
CA TYR A 150 -9.78 0.01 14.56
C TYR A 150 -8.25 0.04 14.60
N GLN A 151 -7.58 -0.04 13.44
CA GLN A 151 -6.12 0.03 13.34
C GLN A 151 -5.57 1.30 14.00
N ALA A 152 -6.10 2.47 13.64
CA ALA A 152 -5.66 3.75 14.19
C ALA A 152 -5.86 3.86 15.72
N MET A 153 -6.90 3.22 16.26
CA MET A 153 -7.12 3.13 17.71
C MET A 153 -6.16 2.15 18.37
N ALA A 154 -5.99 0.96 17.78
CA ALA A 154 -5.09 -0.09 18.28
C ALA A 154 -3.62 0.38 18.30
N MET A 155 -3.18 1.13 17.29
CA MET A 155 -1.82 1.70 17.21
C MET A 155 -1.46 2.60 18.40
N LYS A 156 -2.44 3.23 19.05
CA LYS A 156 -2.21 4.07 20.25
C LYS A 156 -1.93 3.24 21.51
N GLN A 157 -2.16 1.93 21.46
CA GLN A 157 -2.15 1.05 22.62
C GLN A 157 -1.14 -0.08 22.39
N ARG A 158 0.15 0.26 22.32
CA ARG A 158 1.24 -0.71 22.18
C ARG A 158 1.52 -1.44 23.49
N TYR A 159 1.66 -2.76 23.44
CA TYR A 159 1.81 -3.60 24.65
C TYR A 159 2.72 -4.81 24.48
N ALA A 160 3.30 -5.07 23.31
CA ALA A 160 4.18 -6.21 23.11
C ALA A 160 5.45 -6.12 23.98
N LEU A 161 5.91 -7.28 24.46
CA LEU A 161 7.22 -7.42 25.08
C LEU A 161 8.31 -7.64 24.03
N ARG A 162 9.47 -7.01 24.22
CA ARG A 162 10.68 -7.20 23.43
C ARG A 162 11.55 -8.27 24.08
N PHE A 163 12.11 -9.20 23.32
CA PHE A 163 13.06 -10.19 23.87
C PHE A 163 14.50 -9.78 23.53
N PRO A 164 15.22 -9.10 24.45
CA PRO A 164 16.55 -8.53 24.17
C PRO A 164 17.61 -9.59 23.87
N ASP A 165 17.52 -10.78 24.48
CA ASP A 165 18.53 -11.84 24.34
C ASP A 165 18.59 -12.49 22.94
N LEU A 166 17.60 -12.17 22.09
CA LEU A 166 17.62 -12.52 20.67
C LEU A 166 18.72 -11.79 19.89
N SER A 167 19.29 -10.70 20.40
CA SER A 167 20.44 -10.05 19.74
C SER A 167 21.69 -10.95 19.67
N ARG A 168 21.75 -11.99 20.52
CA ARG A 168 22.82 -13.01 20.52
C ARG A 168 22.56 -14.14 19.53
N VAL A 169 21.32 -14.33 19.11
CA VAL A 169 20.94 -15.32 18.10
C VAL A 169 21.13 -14.67 16.73
N GLN A 170 22.09 -15.15 15.93
CA GLN A 170 22.21 -14.74 14.54
C GLN A 170 21.01 -15.28 13.75
N ILE A 171 19.91 -14.53 13.74
CA ILE A 171 18.85 -14.76 12.79
C ILE A 171 19.43 -14.31 11.45
N SER A 172 19.86 -15.27 10.64
CA SER A 172 20.15 -15.05 9.24
C SER A 172 18.86 -14.58 8.59
N VAL A 173 18.72 -13.26 8.49
CA VAL A 173 17.77 -12.61 7.60
C VAL A 173 18.58 -12.39 6.33
N PRO A 174 18.35 -13.15 5.24
CA PRO A 174 18.82 -12.70 3.94
C PRO A 174 18.34 -11.27 3.80
N SER A 175 19.24 -10.32 3.52
CA SER A 175 18.99 -8.87 3.54
C SER A 175 17.81 -8.39 2.67
N GLU A 176 17.14 -9.29 1.94
CA GLU A 176 16.16 -8.98 0.91
C GLU A 176 15.17 -10.15 0.75
N LEU A 177 14.18 -10.35 1.62
CA LEU A 177 13.10 -11.32 1.36
C LEU A 177 11.70 -10.89 1.87
N ASP A 178 10.87 -10.52 0.89
CA ASP A 178 9.43 -10.78 0.72
C ASP A 178 8.48 -10.67 1.93
N GLU A 179 7.89 -9.49 2.11
CA GLU A 179 6.71 -9.23 2.98
C GLU A 179 5.36 -9.21 2.24
N ASP A 180 5.34 -9.42 0.91
CA ASP A 180 4.18 -9.08 0.07
C ASP A 180 3.18 -10.22 -0.15
N GLY A 181 2.95 -11.06 0.87
CA GLY A 181 1.87 -12.03 0.85
C GLY A 181 1.08 -11.92 2.13
N GLY A 182 -0.14 -11.40 2.08
CA GLY A 182 -1.11 -11.68 3.13
C GLY A 182 -1.51 -13.15 3.02
N GLY A 183 -0.70 -14.05 3.58
CA GLY A 183 -1.26 -15.31 4.04
C GLY A 183 -2.16 -15.00 5.23
N GLU A 184 -3.18 -15.83 5.50
CA GLU A 184 -3.96 -15.76 6.75
C GLU A 184 -3.07 -15.79 8.02
N ASP A 185 -1.84 -16.28 7.88
CA ASP A 185 -0.83 -16.39 8.92
C ASP A 185 0.07 -15.16 9.10
N ASP A 186 0.10 -14.18 8.18
CA ASP A 186 1.00 -13.02 8.27
C ASP A 186 0.46 -11.90 9.18
N LEU A 187 1.34 -11.26 9.97
CA LEU A 187 0.98 -10.11 10.80
C LEU A 187 0.42 -9.01 9.91
N ASP A 188 -0.77 -8.51 10.20
CA ASP A 188 -1.25 -7.32 9.51
C ASP A 188 -0.46 -6.07 9.95
N ASP A 189 -0.60 -4.96 9.20
CA ASP A 189 0.09 -3.71 9.52
C ASP A 189 -0.20 -3.23 10.97
N VAL A 190 -1.37 -3.59 11.53
CA VAL A 190 -1.72 -3.29 12.92
C VAL A 190 -0.90 -4.14 13.87
N GLU A 191 -0.77 -5.43 13.58
CA GLU A 191 -0.09 -6.40 14.43
C GLU A 191 1.43 -6.23 14.38
N ILE A 192 2.01 -5.89 13.22
CA ILE A 192 3.43 -5.48 13.10
C ILE A 192 3.71 -4.27 13.99
N GLU A 193 2.86 -3.25 13.96
CA GLU A 193 3.05 -2.05 14.77
C GLU A 193 2.70 -2.25 16.25
N LEU A 194 1.73 -3.10 16.59
CA LEU A 194 1.47 -3.52 17.96
C LEU A 194 2.64 -4.33 18.54
N ALA A 195 3.30 -5.11 17.68
CA ALA A 195 4.52 -5.83 18.00
C ALA A 195 5.74 -4.90 18.17
N SER A 196 5.64 -3.62 17.78
CA SER A 196 6.62 -2.59 18.14
C SER A 196 6.67 -2.44 19.66
N ALA A 197 7.62 -3.17 20.24
CA ALA A 197 7.62 -3.46 21.66
C ALA A 197 7.89 -2.21 22.52
N THR A 198 7.15 -2.10 23.62
CA THR A 198 7.23 -0.93 24.52
C THR A 198 8.03 -1.23 25.79
N ARG A 199 8.23 -2.51 26.11
CA ARG A 199 8.93 -2.97 27.32
C ARG A 199 9.74 -4.23 27.01
N ASN A 200 10.88 -4.39 27.66
CA ASN A 200 11.65 -5.63 27.57
C ASN A 200 11.00 -6.74 28.40
N ALA A 201 11.00 -7.96 27.86
CA ALA A 201 10.71 -9.18 28.58
C ALA A 201 11.77 -9.40 29.68
N PRO A 202 11.41 -10.06 30.80
CA PRO A 202 12.40 -10.53 31.76
C PRO A 202 13.42 -11.44 31.08
N HIS A 203 14.69 -11.35 31.48
CA HIS A 203 15.80 -12.13 30.92
C HIS A 203 15.47 -13.61 30.78
N ALA A 204 14.97 -14.25 31.84
CA ALA A 204 14.65 -15.66 31.78
C ALA A 204 13.58 -16.04 30.74
N LEU A 205 12.56 -15.19 30.52
CA LEU A 205 11.58 -15.42 29.45
C LEU A 205 12.22 -15.19 28.07
N ALA A 206 13.08 -14.17 27.95
CA ALA A 206 13.78 -13.88 26.71
C ALA A 206 14.78 -14.99 26.33
N GLU A 207 15.45 -15.61 27.29
CA GLU A 207 16.27 -16.81 27.07
C GLU A 207 15.45 -18.01 26.60
N GLU A 208 14.29 -18.26 27.22
CA GLU A 208 13.36 -19.32 26.80
C GLU A 208 12.92 -19.13 25.34
N VAL A 209 12.56 -17.91 24.95
CA VAL A 209 12.19 -17.57 23.56
C VAL A 209 13.40 -17.68 22.63
N ALA A 210 14.58 -17.20 23.03
CA ALA A 210 15.79 -17.31 22.22
C ALA A 210 16.15 -18.76 21.91
N HIS A 211 16.02 -19.66 22.88
CA HIS A 211 16.25 -21.08 22.69
C HIS A 211 15.22 -21.74 21.76
N LEU A 212 13.94 -21.34 21.84
CA LEU A 212 12.94 -21.78 20.88
C LEU A 212 13.30 -21.35 19.44
N ILE A 213 13.72 -20.10 19.27
CA ILE A 213 14.12 -19.58 17.95
C ILE A 213 15.32 -20.34 17.42
N GLN A 214 16.38 -20.50 18.24
CA GLN A 214 17.54 -21.32 17.88
C GLN A 214 17.13 -22.74 17.47
N PHE A 215 16.28 -23.40 18.27
CA PHE A 215 15.75 -24.73 17.96
C PHE A 215 15.04 -24.76 16.62
N LYS A 216 14.22 -23.76 16.29
CA LYS A 216 13.44 -23.72 15.03
C LYS A 216 14.22 -23.25 13.82
N THR A 217 15.31 -22.51 13.97
CA THR A 217 16.09 -21.95 12.85
C THR A 217 17.40 -22.67 12.59
N ALA A 218 17.88 -23.52 13.50
CA ALA A 218 19.15 -24.24 13.31
C ALA A 218 19.14 -25.11 12.04
N THR A 219 20.26 -25.20 11.33
CA THR A 219 20.37 -26.06 10.14
C THR A 219 20.17 -27.53 10.49
N LEU A 220 20.82 -27.98 11.56
CA LEU A 220 20.72 -29.34 12.09
C LEU A 220 20.04 -29.31 13.46
N THR A 221 19.24 -30.32 13.75
CA THR A 221 18.61 -30.49 15.06
C THR A 221 19.67 -30.87 16.09
N GLU A 222 19.60 -30.27 17.28
CA GLU A 222 20.50 -30.58 18.40
C GLU A 222 20.32 -32.03 18.89
N ILE A 223 21.41 -32.64 19.37
CA ILE A 223 21.40 -34.01 19.90
C ILE A 223 20.38 -34.11 21.04
N GLY A 224 19.54 -35.15 21.02
CA GLY A 224 18.50 -35.37 22.02
C GLY A 224 17.17 -34.67 21.71
N TYR A 225 17.12 -33.78 20.73
CA TYR A 225 15.88 -33.18 20.26
C TYR A 225 15.39 -33.80 18.95
N ARG A 226 14.07 -33.86 18.79
CA ARG A 226 13.40 -34.09 17.50
C ARG A 226 12.65 -32.83 17.10
N ARG A 227 12.70 -32.49 15.82
CA ARG A 227 12.11 -31.26 15.29
C ARG A 227 11.27 -31.54 14.06
N ASN A 228 10.05 -31.01 14.07
CA ASN A 228 9.22 -30.93 12.88
C ASN A 228 9.26 -29.52 12.28
N GLY A 229 9.66 -29.44 11.02
CA GLY A 229 9.77 -28.19 10.25
C GLY A 229 10.88 -27.25 10.73
N VAL A 230 11.36 -26.41 9.81
CA VAL A 230 12.37 -25.37 10.09
C VAL A 230 11.74 -24.02 9.79
N TRP A 231 11.92 -23.05 10.69
CA TRP A 231 11.51 -21.67 10.46
C TRP A 231 12.58 -20.93 9.67
N ASN A 232 12.15 -20.22 8.63
CA ASN A 232 12.98 -19.20 8.01
C ASN A 232 13.00 -17.93 8.89
N GLY A 233 13.88 -16.98 8.55
CA GLY A 233 14.03 -15.74 9.34
C GLY A 233 12.74 -14.95 9.53
N ARG A 234 11.87 -14.89 8.50
CA ARG A 234 10.57 -14.21 8.59
C ARG A 234 9.61 -14.90 9.55
N THR A 235 9.49 -16.22 9.43
CA THR A 235 8.65 -17.03 10.33
C THR A 235 9.12 -16.87 11.77
N ALA A 236 10.44 -16.88 12.00
CA ALA A 236 11.02 -16.63 13.32
C ALA A 236 10.64 -15.25 13.87
N LEU A 237 10.86 -14.17 13.10
CA LEU A 237 10.49 -12.80 13.50
C LEU A 237 9.00 -12.68 13.80
N GLN A 238 8.16 -13.26 12.96
CA GLN A 238 6.73 -13.30 13.20
C GLN A 238 6.40 -14.01 14.53
N LYS A 239 6.95 -15.21 14.78
CA LYS A 239 6.63 -15.93 16.03
C LYS A 239 7.17 -15.19 17.26
N ILE A 240 8.26 -14.44 17.12
CA ILE A 240 8.74 -13.51 18.16
C ILE A 240 7.68 -12.45 18.47
N ASP A 241 7.14 -11.79 17.44
CA ASP A 241 6.09 -10.76 17.59
C ASP A 241 4.81 -11.34 18.20
N HIS A 242 4.38 -12.52 17.76
CA HIS A 242 3.23 -13.25 18.32
C HIS A 242 3.38 -13.51 19.82
N LEU A 243 4.55 -14.02 20.23
CA LEU A 243 4.87 -14.27 21.63
C LEU A 243 4.97 -12.95 22.42
N GLY A 244 5.56 -11.92 21.81
CA GLY A 244 5.65 -10.58 22.38
C GLY A 244 4.28 -10.00 22.72
N LEU A 245 3.31 -10.13 21.79
CA LEU A 245 1.92 -9.72 22.00
C LEU A 245 1.21 -10.57 23.06
N LEU A 246 1.37 -11.90 23.03
CA LEU A 246 0.77 -12.79 24.02
C LEU A 246 1.24 -12.47 25.43
N PHE A 247 2.55 -12.46 25.68
CA PHE A 247 3.08 -12.15 27.01
C PHE A 247 2.88 -10.69 27.40
N GLY A 248 2.87 -9.77 26.42
CA GLY A 248 2.49 -8.38 26.62
C GLY A 248 1.07 -8.23 27.16
N SER A 249 0.11 -8.99 26.62
CA SER A 249 -1.28 -8.98 27.09
C SER A 249 -1.42 -9.49 28.53
N LEU A 250 -0.65 -10.53 28.90
CA LEU A 250 -0.61 -11.05 30.26
C LEU A 250 0.00 -10.03 31.23
N ALA A 251 1.05 -9.32 30.82
CA ALA A 251 1.77 -8.35 31.66
C ALA A 251 1.05 -7.00 31.82
N ALA A 252 0.26 -6.59 30.83
CA ALA A 252 -0.40 -5.29 30.81
C ALA A 252 -1.42 -5.16 31.96
N PRO A 253 -1.57 -3.96 32.57
CA PRO A 253 -2.46 -3.77 33.72
C PRO A 253 -3.95 -3.92 33.32
N PRO A 254 -4.79 -4.44 34.24
CA PRO A 254 -6.22 -4.63 34.00
C PRO A 254 -6.98 -3.32 33.85
N ASP A 255 -6.59 -2.27 34.59
CA ASP A 255 -7.24 -0.95 34.56
C ASP A 255 -6.68 -0.04 33.47
N GLY A 256 -5.72 -0.52 32.68
CA GLY A 256 -5.11 0.24 31.58
C GLY A 256 -5.89 0.13 30.27
N PRO A 257 -5.53 0.91 29.25
CA PRO A 257 -6.19 0.89 27.92
C PRO A 257 -6.07 -0.47 27.20
N VAL A 258 -5.10 -1.30 27.62
CA VAL A 258 -4.91 -2.66 27.10
C VAL A 258 -5.86 -3.66 27.78
N ALA A 259 -6.28 -3.37 29.02
CA ALA A 259 -7.06 -4.24 29.89
C ALA A 259 -6.48 -5.66 29.99
N GLY A 260 -5.17 -5.76 30.26
CA GLY A 260 -4.45 -7.04 30.35
C GLY A 260 -4.69 -7.76 31.68
N LEU A 261 -3.97 -8.86 31.93
CA LEU A 261 -4.15 -9.63 33.18
C LEU A 261 -3.41 -9.05 34.38
N GLY A 262 -2.39 -8.20 34.17
CA GLY A 262 -1.57 -7.63 35.25
C GLY A 262 -0.58 -8.62 35.87
N VAL A 263 -0.17 -9.67 35.15
CA VAL A 263 0.83 -10.62 35.64
C VAL A 263 2.18 -9.93 35.81
N ARG A 264 2.76 -10.05 37.01
CA ARG A 264 4.12 -9.56 37.27
C ARG A 264 5.10 -10.20 36.29
N PRO A 265 5.96 -9.43 35.59
CA PRO A 265 6.87 -9.97 34.58
C PRO A 265 7.72 -11.14 35.08
N SER A 266 8.17 -11.12 36.33
CA SER A 266 8.96 -12.20 36.95
C SER A 266 8.24 -13.55 37.06
N LYS A 267 6.92 -13.60 36.87
CA LYS A 267 6.10 -14.82 36.86
C LYS A 267 5.84 -15.38 35.46
N LEU A 268 6.23 -14.66 34.41
CA LEU A 268 6.02 -15.10 33.02
C LEU A 268 7.05 -16.15 32.63
N SER A 269 6.58 -17.21 31.97
CA SER A 269 7.42 -18.27 31.39
C SER A 269 6.66 -18.95 30.24
N MET A 270 7.39 -19.43 29.24
CA MET A 270 6.90 -20.30 28.17
C MET A 270 6.22 -21.56 28.72
N ALA A 271 6.64 -22.06 29.88
CA ALA A 271 6.02 -23.21 30.55
C ALA A 271 4.52 -23.02 30.81
N MET A 272 4.06 -21.78 30.97
CA MET A 272 2.63 -21.51 31.21
C MET A 272 1.75 -21.89 30.02
N LEU A 273 2.32 -21.98 28.81
CA LEU A 273 1.57 -22.30 27.60
C LEU A 273 1.12 -23.77 27.52
N VAL A 274 1.51 -24.63 28.46
CA VAL A 274 0.97 -26.00 28.56
C VAL A 274 -0.38 -26.05 29.29
N PHE A 275 -0.89 -24.91 29.80
CA PHE A 275 -2.14 -24.87 30.56
C PHE A 275 -3.29 -24.34 29.71
N PRO A 276 -4.39 -25.11 29.54
CA PRO A 276 -5.59 -24.68 28.80
C PRO A 276 -6.15 -23.31 29.21
N LYS A 277 -6.13 -23.01 30.52
CA LYS A 277 -6.65 -21.75 31.09
C LYS A 277 -5.93 -20.51 30.56
N VAL A 278 -4.64 -20.61 30.25
CA VAL A 278 -3.85 -19.50 29.69
C VAL A 278 -4.34 -19.14 28.29
N TRP A 279 -4.57 -20.17 27.47
CA TRP A 279 -5.10 -20.00 26.12
C TRP A 279 -6.53 -19.49 26.16
N ASP A 280 -7.43 -20.13 26.92
CA ASP A 280 -8.83 -19.69 27.02
C ASP A 280 -8.96 -18.24 27.51
N TRP A 281 -8.11 -17.82 28.47
CA TRP A 281 -8.04 -16.42 28.85
C TRP A 281 -7.60 -15.52 27.69
N TYR A 282 -6.51 -15.88 27.00
CA TYR A 282 -5.95 -15.08 25.91
C TYR A 282 -6.95 -14.91 24.75
N VAL A 283 -7.62 -16.00 24.34
CA VAL A 283 -8.58 -15.95 23.23
C VAL A 283 -9.79 -15.07 23.60
N ARG A 284 -10.35 -15.25 24.80
CA ARG A 284 -11.48 -14.42 25.29
C ARG A 284 -11.08 -12.97 25.52
N TRP A 285 -9.84 -12.72 25.91
CA TRP A 285 -9.32 -11.36 26.03
C TRP A 285 -9.23 -10.68 24.66
N ARG A 286 -8.69 -11.37 23.64
CA ARG A 286 -8.67 -10.86 22.25
C ARG A 286 -10.08 -10.59 21.74
N GLU A 287 -11.02 -11.50 21.97
CA GLU A 287 -12.44 -11.32 21.60
C GLU A 287 -13.05 -10.10 22.29
N ARG A 288 -12.91 -9.94 23.62
CA ARG A 288 -13.46 -8.77 24.32
C ARG A 288 -12.86 -7.45 23.84
N ARG A 289 -11.57 -7.47 23.48
CA ARG A 289 -10.85 -6.29 23.01
C ARG A 289 -11.20 -5.91 21.57
N ARG A 290 -11.39 -6.89 20.68
CA ARG A 290 -11.71 -6.68 19.27
C ARG A 290 -13.22 -6.63 18.99
N GLY A 291 -14.01 -7.36 19.78
CA GLY A 291 -15.45 -7.62 19.62
C GLY A 291 -15.77 -8.97 18.96
N PHE A 292 -14.79 -9.72 18.45
CA PHE A 292 -14.96 -11.01 17.76
C PHE A 292 -13.62 -11.74 17.54
N TYR A 293 -13.70 -13.03 17.20
CA TYR A 293 -12.54 -13.86 16.84
C TYR A 293 -12.14 -13.69 15.36
N THR A 294 -10.84 -13.82 15.06
CA THR A 294 -10.28 -13.89 13.71
C THR A 294 -9.38 -15.11 13.58
N VAL A 295 -8.86 -15.37 12.38
CA VAL A 295 -7.91 -16.47 12.13
C VAL A 295 -6.65 -16.37 12.98
N TRP A 296 -6.28 -15.15 13.44
CA TRP A 296 -5.18 -14.93 14.36
C TRP A 296 -5.23 -15.84 15.59
N GLU A 297 -6.40 -15.92 16.22
CA GLU A 297 -6.57 -16.71 17.44
C GLU A 297 -6.38 -18.20 17.17
N VAL A 298 -6.79 -18.67 15.99
CA VAL A 298 -6.53 -20.04 15.53
C VAL A 298 -5.03 -20.26 15.36
N ASN A 299 -4.34 -19.36 14.67
CA ASN A 299 -2.89 -19.46 14.41
C ASN A 299 -2.06 -19.41 15.71
N MET A 300 -2.51 -18.64 16.69
CA MET A 300 -1.90 -18.61 18.02
C MET A 300 -2.07 -19.93 18.76
N VAL A 301 -3.27 -20.52 18.77
CA VAL A 301 -3.49 -21.84 19.38
C VAL A 301 -2.68 -22.91 18.64
N GLN A 302 -2.60 -22.85 17.30
CA GLN A 302 -1.76 -23.75 16.50
C GLN A 302 -0.27 -23.62 16.83
N LEU A 303 0.23 -22.41 17.11
CA LEU A 303 1.59 -22.22 17.64
C LEU A 303 1.76 -23.00 18.96
N GLY A 304 0.81 -22.88 19.89
CA GLY A 304 0.80 -23.67 21.12
C GLY A 304 0.85 -25.17 20.85
N LEU A 305 -0.04 -25.68 19.98
CA LEU A 305 -0.10 -27.09 19.59
C LEU A 305 1.24 -27.58 19.01
N ALA A 306 1.89 -26.77 18.18
CA ALA A 306 3.19 -27.09 17.62
C ALA A 306 4.29 -27.18 18.69
N LEU A 307 4.17 -26.41 19.79
CA LEU A 307 5.12 -26.45 20.90
C LEU A 307 4.90 -27.66 21.84
N THR A 308 3.68 -28.19 21.93
CA THR A 308 3.35 -29.33 22.81
C THR A 308 3.13 -30.65 22.08
N ARG A 309 3.32 -30.66 20.75
CA ARG A 309 3.18 -31.86 19.92
C ARG A 309 4.05 -33.01 20.42
N SER A 310 3.49 -34.22 20.37
CA SER A 310 4.23 -35.45 20.69
C SER A 310 5.53 -35.54 19.90
N GLU A 311 6.58 -35.98 20.57
CA GLU A 311 7.97 -36.14 20.14
C GLU A 311 8.72 -34.87 19.68
N THR A 312 8.05 -33.94 19.00
CA THR A 312 8.69 -32.86 18.23
C THR A 312 8.42 -31.45 18.78
N GLY A 313 7.49 -31.34 19.74
CA GLY A 313 7.15 -30.09 20.40
C GLY A 313 8.29 -29.61 21.29
N TRP A 314 8.68 -28.34 21.14
CA TRP A 314 9.77 -27.76 21.92
C TRP A 314 9.48 -27.71 23.42
N LEU A 315 8.27 -27.31 23.83
CA LEU A 315 7.87 -27.30 25.24
C LEU A 315 7.83 -28.71 25.81
N ARG A 316 7.33 -29.69 25.04
CA ARG A 316 7.24 -31.08 25.49
C ARG A 316 8.61 -31.68 25.80
N GLN A 317 9.63 -31.29 25.04
CA GLN A 317 11.03 -31.70 25.23
C GLN A 317 11.79 -30.90 26.30
N ARG A 318 11.11 -30.00 27.03
CA ARG A 318 11.70 -29.10 28.04
C ARG A 318 11.01 -29.20 29.42
N PRO A 319 11.02 -30.38 30.07
CA PRO A 319 10.42 -30.56 31.39
C PRO A 319 11.11 -29.72 32.49
N ASP A 320 12.36 -29.31 32.28
CA ASP A 320 13.10 -28.41 33.17
C ASP A 320 12.38 -27.07 33.38
N LEU A 321 11.61 -26.60 32.39
CA LEU A 321 10.85 -25.36 32.47
C LEU A 321 9.70 -25.43 33.50
N ALA A 322 9.25 -26.62 33.91
CA ALA A 322 8.23 -26.77 34.95
C ALA A 322 8.66 -26.15 36.30
N SER A 323 9.96 -26.09 36.56
CA SER A 323 10.55 -25.44 37.75
C SER A 323 10.29 -23.93 37.79
N ARG A 324 10.08 -23.31 36.61
CA ARG A 324 9.86 -21.86 36.44
C ARG A 324 8.44 -21.42 36.77
N LEU A 325 7.48 -22.35 36.76
CA LEU A 325 6.08 -22.06 37.02
C LEU A 325 5.86 -21.43 38.41
N LYS A 326 5.02 -20.39 38.45
CA LYS A 326 4.61 -19.69 39.67
C LYS A 326 3.09 -19.54 39.69
N PRO A 327 2.43 -19.62 40.87
CA PRO A 327 0.99 -19.39 40.96
C PRO A 327 0.61 -17.98 40.50
N ILE A 328 -0.47 -17.91 39.72
CA ILE A 328 -1.05 -16.67 39.17
C ILE A 328 -2.55 -16.72 39.46
N ALA A 329 -3.03 -15.78 40.27
CA ALA A 329 -4.42 -15.72 40.70
C ALA A 329 -5.36 -15.72 39.48
N GLY A 330 -6.38 -16.59 39.53
CA GLY A 330 -7.37 -16.73 38.45
C GLY A 330 -6.86 -17.41 37.16
N LEU A 331 -5.58 -17.80 37.08
CA LEU A 331 -5.00 -18.40 35.88
C LEU A 331 -4.33 -19.75 36.15
N LEU A 332 -3.40 -19.81 37.13
CA LEU A 332 -2.61 -21.00 37.47
C LEU A 332 -2.58 -21.20 38.99
N SER A 333 -3.16 -22.30 39.46
CA SER A 333 -3.13 -22.70 40.87
C SER A 333 -1.83 -23.45 41.24
N ALA A 334 -1.54 -23.53 42.54
CA ALA A 334 -0.38 -24.30 43.02
C ALA A 334 -0.52 -25.81 42.75
N GLU A 335 -1.74 -26.34 42.82
CA GLU A 335 -2.05 -27.75 42.55
C GLU A 335 -1.82 -28.12 41.08
N GLU A 336 -2.31 -27.30 40.15
CA GLU A 336 -2.07 -27.50 38.71
C GLU A 336 -0.57 -27.47 38.38
N ILE A 337 0.19 -26.59 39.04
CA ILE A 337 1.65 -26.52 38.87
C ILE A 337 2.32 -27.78 39.42
N ALA A 338 1.89 -28.28 40.58
CA ALA A 338 2.42 -29.52 41.15
C ALA A 338 2.14 -30.72 40.25
N ALA A 339 0.92 -30.83 39.71
CA ALA A 339 0.54 -31.87 38.76
C ALA A 339 1.39 -31.82 37.48
N ALA A 340 1.58 -30.63 36.89
CA ALA A 340 2.41 -30.46 35.70
C ALA A 340 3.90 -30.78 35.96
N ARG A 341 4.41 -30.50 37.16
CA ARG A 341 5.79 -30.89 37.54
C ARG A 341 5.93 -32.40 37.72
N ALA A 342 4.91 -33.07 38.23
CA ALA A 342 4.90 -34.51 38.39
C ALA A 342 4.76 -35.25 37.04
N ASN A 343 3.97 -34.70 36.12
CA ASN A 343 3.74 -35.29 34.80
C ASN A 343 3.68 -34.21 33.69
N TRP A 344 4.86 -33.75 33.26
CA TRP A 344 4.98 -32.73 32.23
C TRP A 344 4.40 -33.16 30.88
N GLU A 345 4.62 -34.43 30.53
CA GLU A 345 4.11 -35.00 29.30
C GLU A 345 2.57 -35.02 29.29
N GLY A 346 1.95 -35.44 30.39
CA GLY A 346 0.50 -35.41 30.56
C GLY A 346 -0.08 -34.00 30.49
N ALA A 347 0.63 -32.99 31.03
CA ALA A 347 0.21 -31.60 30.92
C ALA A 347 0.24 -31.11 29.46
N CYS A 348 1.31 -31.42 28.72
CA CYS A 348 1.42 -31.13 27.29
C CYS A 348 0.32 -31.81 26.47
N GLU A 349 0.02 -33.08 26.76
CA GLU A 349 -1.05 -33.83 26.09
C GLU A 349 -2.43 -33.25 26.39
N THR A 350 -2.69 -32.91 27.65
CA THR A 350 -3.95 -32.27 28.08
C THR A 350 -4.20 -30.98 27.29
N PHE A 351 -3.19 -30.11 27.18
CA PHE A 351 -3.33 -28.91 26.36
C PHE A 351 -3.43 -29.22 24.87
N TYR A 352 -2.69 -30.20 24.34
CA TYR A 352 -2.76 -30.55 22.93
C TYR A 352 -4.19 -30.94 22.51
N GLN A 353 -4.88 -31.77 23.30
CA GLN A 353 -6.28 -32.13 23.06
C GLN A 353 -7.21 -30.92 23.17
N HIS A 354 -7.05 -30.10 24.21
CA HIS A 354 -7.84 -28.88 24.39
C HIS A 354 -7.66 -27.89 23.23
N GLY A 355 -6.42 -27.62 22.83
CA GLY A 355 -6.09 -26.68 21.76
C GLY A 355 -6.63 -27.12 20.41
N MET A 356 -6.61 -28.43 20.10
CA MET A 356 -7.19 -28.98 18.87
C MET A 356 -8.69 -28.70 18.78
N MET A 357 -9.43 -28.92 19.86
CA MET A 357 -10.87 -28.63 19.91
C MET A 357 -11.12 -27.12 19.84
N ARG A 358 -10.38 -26.34 20.65
CA ARG A 358 -10.54 -24.89 20.72
C ARG A 358 -10.24 -24.20 19.40
N ALA A 359 -9.20 -24.62 18.67
CA ALA A 359 -8.89 -24.09 17.34
C ALA A 359 -10.05 -24.31 16.35
N ARG A 360 -10.69 -25.48 16.36
CA ARG A 360 -11.86 -25.79 15.51
C ARG A 360 -13.10 -24.98 15.90
N GLU A 361 -13.31 -24.75 17.19
CA GLU A 361 -14.40 -23.89 17.68
C GLU A 361 -14.22 -22.45 17.22
N ILE A 362 -13.03 -21.88 17.43
CA ILE A 362 -12.70 -20.52 17.01
C ILE A 362 -12.84 -20.38 15.49
N GLN A 363 -12.31 -21.34 14.71
CA GLN A 363 -12.39 -21.32 13.25
C GLN A 363 -13.83 -21.20 12.74
N ARG A 364 -14.80 -21.84 13.41
CA ARG A 364 -16.23 -21.79 13.02
C ARG A 364 -16.89 -20.44 13.25
N VAL A 365 -16.39 -19.65 14.21
CA VAL A 365 -16.96 -18.35 14.58
C VAL A 365 -16.07 -17.16 14.18
N ALA A 366 -14.87 -17.43 13.68
CA ALA A 366 -13.93 -16.42 13.24
C ALA A 366 -14.52 -15.60 12.09
N LYS A 367 -14.43 -14.28 12.20
CA LYS A 367 -14.87 -13.34 11.16
C LYS A 367 -13.66 -12.76 10.45
N VAL A 368 -13.84 -12.46 9.18
CA VAL A 368 -12.91 -11.65 8.40
C VAL A 368 -13.00 -10.21 8.91
N HIS A 369 -11.98 -9.75 9.64
CA HIS A 369 -11.95 -8.38 10.18
C HIS A 369 -11.70 -7.33 9.10
N ARG A 370 -10.89 -7.69 8.10
CA ARG A 370 -10.51 -6.85 6.98
C ARG A 370 -10.96 -7.56 5.73
N ASP A 371 -11.89 -6.99 4.99
CA ASP A 371 -12.00 -7.34 3.58
C ASP A 371 -10.83 -6.65 2.85
N PRO A 372 -9.80 -7.40 2.36
CA PRO A 372 -8.65 -6.80 1.69
C PRO A 372 -9.04 -6.06 0.41
N PHE A 373 -10.21 -6.38 -0.15
CA PHE A 373 -10.75 -5.80 -1.36
C PHE A 373 -11.57 -4.53 -1.13
N GLU A 374 -12.00 -4.25 0.11
CA GLU A 374 -12.83 -3.07 0.44
C GLU A 374 -12.33 -1.77 -0.23
N PRO A 375 -11.01 -1.47 -0.24
CA PRO A 375 -10.52 -0.23 -0.86
C PRO A 375 -10.68 -0.16 -2.39
N ILE A 376 -10.88 -1.28 -3.05
CA ILE A 376 -10.96 -1.43 -4.51
C ILE A 376 -12.27 -2.08 -4.98
N MET A 377 -13.27 -2.28 -4.10
CA MET A 377 -14.53 -2.93 -4.46
C MET A 377 -15.21 -2.27 -5.65
N ALA A 378 -15.21 -0.93 -5.72
CA ALA A 378 -15.76 -0.18 -6.85
C ALA A 378 -15.13 -0.55 -8.22
N VAL A 379 -13.91 -1.09 -8.22
CA VAL A 379 -13.23 -1.59 -9.42
C VAL A 379 -13.53 -3.06 -9.64
N LEU A 380 -13.48 -3.88 -8.58
CA LEU A 380 -13.72 -5.32 -8.70
C LEU A 380 -15.17 -5.65 -9.06
N GLU A 381 -16.12 -4.79 -8.72
CA GLU A 381 -17.54 -4.94 -9.08
C GLU A 381 -17.82 -4.52 -10.53
N ALA A 382 -16.96 -3.70 -11.14
CA ALA A 382 -17.13 -3.28 -12.53
C ALA A 382 -17.08 -4.49 -13.50
N ASP A 383 -17.73 -4.35 -14.65
CA ASP A 383 -17.75 -5.38 -15.70
C ASP A 383 -16.32 -5.69 -16.19
N SER A 384 -15.52 -4.63 -16.37
CA SER A 384 -14.10 -4.73 -16.74
C SER A 384 -13.24 -4.10 -15.63
N PRO A 385 -12.81 -4.87 -14.61
CA PRO A 385 -11.98 -4.31 -13.54
C PRO A 385 -10.66 -3.70 -14.04
N VAL A 386 -9.98 -4.33 -15.01
CA VAL A 386 -8.78 -3.77 -15.63
C VAL A 386 -9.11 -2.50 -16.44
N GLY A 387 -10.23 -2.50 -17.17
CA GLY A 387 -10.70 -1.32 -17.89
C GLY A 387 -10.92 -0.14 -16.94
N GLU A 388 -11.67 -0.36 -15.86
CA GLU A 388 -11.97 0.67 -14.87
C GLU A 388 -10.71 1.18 -14.17
N TYR A 389 -9.79 0.28 -13.76
CA TYR A 389 -8.53 0.68 -13.12
C TYR A 389 -7.57 1.40 -14.08
N SER A 390 -7.59 1.06 -15.37
CA SER A 390 -6.71 1.69 -16.36
C SER A 390 -6.99 3.19 -16.57
N ARG A 391 -8.22 3.65 -16.28
CA ARG A 391 -8.62 5.08 -16.30
C ARG A 391 -7.75 5.95 -15.38
N ILE A 392 -7.13 5.37 -14.36
CA ILE A 392 -6.17 6.07 -13.49
C ILE A 392 -4.96 6.54 -14.30
N ALA A 393 -4.48 5.73 -15.25
CA ALA A 393 -3.35 6.09 -16.11
C ALA A 393 -3.71 7.27 -17.04
N ASP A 394 -4.92 7.28 -17.59
CA ASP A 394 -5.42 8.38 -18.42
C ASP A 394 -5.56 9.67 -17.62
N GLU A 395 -6.07 9.59 -16.40
CA GLU A 395 -6.19 10.73 -15.49
C GLU A 395 -4.82 11.33 -15.11
N ILE A 396 -3.79 10.48 -14.93
CA ILE A 396 -2.42 10.93 -14.70
C ILE A 396 -1.92 11.76 -15.90
N LEU A 397 -2.12 11.26 -17.12
CA LEU A 397 -1.68 11.96 -18.34
C LEU A 397 -2.49 13.25 -18.58
N ARG A 398 -3.80 13.22 -18.34
CA ARG A 398 -4.69 14.38 -18.45
C ARG A 398 -4.26 15.53 -17.53
N LEU A 399 -3.78 15.19 -16.33
CA LEU A 399 -3.33 16.15 -15.32
C LEU A 399 -1.82 16.39 -15.32
N MET A 400 -1.07 15.78 -16.26
CA MET A 400 0.38 15.89 -16.31
C MET A 400 0.82 17.35 -16.56
N PRO A 401 1.68 17.93 -15.71
CA PRO A 401 2.18 19.29 -15.91
C PRO A 401 3.05 19.42 -17.16
N TYR A 402 3.10 20.62 -17.74
CA TYR A 402 3.96 20.87 -18.91
C TYR A 402 5.45 20.70 -18.59
N GLN A 403 6.09 19.71 -19.22
CA GLN A 403 7.44 19.25 -18.89
C GLN A 403 8.53 20.34 -18.93
N ARG A 404 8.53 21.23 -19.94
CA ARG A 404 9.61 22.23 -20.08
C ARG A 404 9.60 23.25 -18.94
N ARG A 405 8.42 23.51 -18.37
CA ARG A 405 8.24 24.48 -17.29
C ARG A 405 8.28 23.83 -15.91
N TYR A 406 7.81 22.59 -15.80
CA TYR A 406 7.70 21.83 -14.56
C TYR A 406 8.32 20.44 -14.72
N PRO A 407 9.63 20.34 -14.95
CA PRO A 407 10.29 19.08 -15.31
C PRO A 407 10.14 18.02 -14.21
N ARG A 408 10.30 18.40 -12.94
CA ARG A 408 10.15 17.49 -11.80
C ARG A 408 8.71 16.95 -11.63
N PRO A 409 7.65 17.78 -11.52
CA PRO A 409 6.28 17.28 -11.46
C PRO A 409 5.88 16.44 -12.68
N ALA A 410 6.31 16.81 -13.89
CA ALA A 410 6.07 16.00 -15.08
C ALA A 410 6.76 14.63 -14.98
N ALA A 411 8.00 14.60 -14.49
CA ALA A 411 8.73 13.36 -14.25
C ALA A 411 8.05 12.46 -13.19
N GLU A 412 7.52 13.04 -12.12
CA GLU A 412 6.74 12.31 -11.13
C GLU A 412 5.45 11.72 -11.71
N ALA A 413 4.75 12.48 -12.57
CA ALA A 413 3.55 12.01 -13.26
C ALA A 413 3.85 10.86 -14.22
N VAL A 414 4.90 10.96 -15.06
CA VAL A 414 5.30 9.85 -15.96
C VAL A 414 5.73 8.61 -15.17
N ARG A 415 6.45 8.78 -14.04
CA ARG A 415 6.76 7.68 -13.14
C ARG A 415 5.49 7.00 -12.62
N SER A 416 4.53 7.77 -12.11
CA SER A 416 3.24 7.26 -11.62
C SER A 416 2.45 6.55 -12.72
N PHE A 417 2.41 7.10 -13.93
CA PHE A 417 1.78 6.47 -15.10
C PHE A 417 2.39 5.10 -15.38
N LEU A 418 3.73 5.02 -15.45
CA LEU A 418 4.43 3.75 -15.70
C LEU A 418 4.27 2.75 -14.55
N MET A 419 4.19 3.19 -13.29
CA MET A 419 3.90 2.31 -12.16
C MET A 419 2.55 1.59 -12.34
N ILE A 420 1.49 2.33 -12.69
CA ILE A 420 0.16 1.76 -12.94
C ILE A 420 0.18 0.86 -14.17
N ARG A 421 0.72 1.34 -15.30
CA ARG A 421 0.73 0.60 -16.58
C ARG A 421 1.53 -0.70 -16.50
N LEU A 422 2.75 -0.67 -15.95
CA LEU A 422 3.56 -1.87 -15.79
C LEU A 422 2.96 -2.82 -14.74
N GLY A 423 2.35 -2.29 -13.68
CA GLY A 423 1.60 -3.10 -12.72
C GLY A 423 0.50 -3.91 -13.41
N LEU A 424 -0.32 -3.27 -14.25
CA LEU A 424 -1.40 -3.92 -14.99
C LEU A 424 -0.91 -4.90 -16.06
N HIS A 425 0.20 -4.61 -16.75
CA HIS A 425 0.72 -5.53 -17.78
C HIS A 425 1.42 -6.75 -17.20
N LEU A 426 2.14 -6.59 -16.09
CA LEU A 426 3.01 -7.65 -15.57
C LEU A 426 2.32 -8.51 -14.51
N GLY A 427 1.42 -7.91 -13.71
CA GLY A 427 0.78 -8.59 -12.59
C GLY A 427 1.75 -9.08 -11.53
N VAL A 428 3.01 -8.63 -11.53
CA VAL A 428 4.04 -9.08 -10.57
C VAL A 428 3.87 -8.42 -9.20
N ARG A 429 4.41 -9.05 -8.15
CA ARG A 429 4.41 -8.51 -6.79
C ARG A 429 5.17 -7.19 -6.69
N GLN A 430 4.88 -6.37 -5.66
CA GLN A 430 5.49 -5.04 -5.54
C GLN A 430 7.01 -5.08 -5.51
N ARG A 431 7.60 -6.10 -4.87
CA ARG A 431 9.06 -6.26 -4.81
C ARG A 431 9.65 -6.39 -6.21
N ASN A 432 9.09 -7.29 -7.03
CA ASN A 432 9.58 -7.53 -8.39
C ASN A 432 9.49 -6.27 -9.24
N LEU A 433 8.43 -5.47 -9.08
CA LEU A 433 8.28 -4.21 -9.79
C LEU A 433 9.23 -3.12 -9.26
N ARG A 434 9.37 -3.02 -7.94
CA ARG A 434 10.20 -2.05 -7.22
C ARG A 434 11.70 -2.24 -7.51
N GLU A 435 12.14 -3.49 -7.51
CA GLU A 435 13.55 -3.89 -7.65
C GLU A 435 13.94 -4.20 -9.10
N LEU A 436 13.01 -4.06 -10.05
CA LEU A 436 13.25 -4.30 -11.46
C LEU A 436 14.42 -3.44 -11.95
N LEU A 437 15.50 -4.10 -12.40
CA LEU A 437 16.67 -3.44 -12.97
C LEU A 437 16.36 -2.93 -14.37
N PHE A 438 17.14 -1.98 -14.86
CA PHE A 438 16.97 -1.44 -16.21
C PHE A 438 18.24 -1.58 -17.04
N CYS A 439 18.11 -2.21 -18.21
CA CYS A 439 19.16 -2.25 -19.23
C CYS A 439 18.78 -1.30 -20.38
N PRO A 440 19.57 -0.24 -20.64
CA PRO A 440 19.36 0.62 -21.79
C PRO A 440 19.40 -0.16 -23.11
N ARG A 441 18.59 0.28 -24.08
CA ARG A 441 18.61 -0.29 -25.43
C ARG A 441 20.01 -0.18 -26.04
N GLY A 442 20.49 -1.26 -26.64
CA GLY A 442 21.84 -1.34 -27.22
C GLY A 442 22.96 -1.67 -26.23
N LYS A 443 22.67 -1.81 -24.93
CA LYS A 443 23.61 -2.39 -23.95
C LYS A 443 23.35 -3.88 -23.78
N PRO A 444 24.40 -4.68 -23.48
CA PRO A 444 24.22 -6.10 -23.21
C PRO A 444 23.45 -6.28 -21.89
N PRO A 445 22.33 -7.01 -21.88
CA PRO A 445 21.58 -7.29 -20.67
C PRO A 445 22.32 -8.25 -19.74
N MET A 446 21.94 -8.31 -18.48
CA MET A 446 22.47 -9.31 -17.54
C MET A 446 22.06 -10.73 -17.96
N SER A 447 22.94 -11.69 -17.68
CA SER A 447 22.62 -13.09 -17.89
C SER A 447 21.60 -13.58 -16.86
N GLU A 448 20.85 -14.63 -17.20
CA GLU A 448 19.84 -15.20 -16.31
C GLU A 448 20.45 -15.64 -14.96
N ARG A 449 21.63 -16.28 -15.01
CA ARG A 449 22.40 -16.67 -13.80
C ARG A 449 22.78 -15.47 -12.93
N GLN A 450 23.15 -14.34 -13.54
CA GLN A 450 23.46 -13.11 -12.80
C GLN A 450 22.22 -12.51 -12.12
N LEU A 451 21.05 -12.65 -12.74
CA LEU A 451 19.78 -12.20 -12.18
C LEU A 451 19.30 -13.15 -11.08
N GLU A 452 19.48 -14.46 -11.23
CA GLU A 452 19.19 -15.47 -10.20
C GLU A 452 20.00 -15.25 -8.93
N MET A 453 21.31 -15.02 -9.07
CA MET A 453 22.19 -14.71 -7.93
C MET A 453 21.73 -13.47 -7.17
N ARG A 454 21.16 -12.49 -7.86
CA ARG A 454 20.62 -11.25 -7.28
C ARG A 454 19.17 -11.36 -6.84
N ARG A 455 18.45 -12.40 -7.26
CA ARG A 455 16.99 -12.55 -7.11
C ARG A 455 16.21 -11.31 -7.56
N ARG A 456 16.60 -10.72 -8.70
CA ARG A 456 15.96 -9.53 -9.29
C ARG A 456 15.70 -9.73 -10.78
N GLY A 457 14.68 -9.05 -11.31
CA GLY A 457 14.43 -9.00 -12.74
C GLY A 457 15.08 -7.81 -13.44
N GLU A 458 14.98 -7.79 -14.76
CA GLU A 458 15.49 -6.72 -15.63
C GLU A 458 14.49 -6.37 -16.74
N LEU A 459 14.23 -5.07 -16.93
CA LEU A 459 13.59 -4.50 -18.11
C LEU A 459 14.68 -4.23 -19.16
N ARG A 460 14.54 -4.83 -20.34
CA ARG A 460 15.55 -4.80 -21.40
C ARG A 460 14.93 -4.82 -22.79
N TRP A 461 15.69 -4.43 -23.80
CA TRP A 461 15.22 -4.49 -25.19
C TRP A 461 15.47 -5.89 -25.79
N SER A 462 14.42 -6.54 -26.28
CA SER A 462 14.51 -7.78 -27.06
C SER A 462 14.68 -7.44 -28.54
N ASN A 463 15.84 -7.77 -29.10
CA ASN A 463 16.08 -7.62 -30.54
C ASN A 463 15.24 -8.61 -31.37
N LYS A 464 15.00 -9.80 -30.83
CA LYS A 464 14.21 -10.85 -31.49
C LYS A 464 12.75 -10.43 -31.64
N GLU A 465 12.14 -10.00 -30.54
CA GLU A 465 10.71 -9.65 -30.48
C GLU A 465 10.47 -8.15 -30.79
N LYS A 466 11.53 -7.38 -31.04
CA LYS A 466 11.52 -5.94 -31.32
C LYS A 466 10.73 -5.13 -30.28
N GLY A 467 10.91 -5.45 -29.00
CA GLY A 467 10.11 -4.86 -27.92
C GLY A 467 10.81 -4.82 -26.57
N TRP A 468 10.21 -4.08 -25.63
CA TRP A 468 10.67 -4.05 -24.24
C TRP A 468 10.24 -5.34 -23.53
N GLU A 469 11.20 -6.17 -23.16
CA GLU A 469 11.01 -7.43 -22.43
C GLU A 469 11.32 -7.23 -20.94
N VAL A 470 10.46 -7.79 -20.10
CA VAL A 470 10.75 -8.02 -18.67
C VAL A 470 11.13 -9.48 -18.50
N LEU A 471 12.34 -9.72 -18.00
CA LEU A 471 12.78 -11.04 -17.54
C LEU A 471 12.94 -11.04 -16.02
N ILE A 472 12.29 -11.99 -15.34
CA ILE A 472 12.46 -12.21 -13.90
C ILE A 472 12.75 -13.70 -13.67
N PRO A 473 13.88 -14.07 -13.05
CA PRO A 473 14.20 -15.46 -12.77
C PRO A 473 13.20 -16.07 -11.77
N ALA A 474 12.91 -17.37 -11.89
CA ALA A 474 12.00 -18.06 -10.97
C ALA A 474 12.40 -17.87 -9.50
N ALA A 475 13.70 -17.89 -9.21
CA ALA A 475 14.28 -17.68 -7.87
C ALA A 475 13.98 -16.31 -7.23
N ALA A 476 13.49 -15.33 -8.00
CA ALA A 476 13.02 -14.05 -7.49
C ALA A 476 11.55 -14.07 -7.03
N PHE A 477 10.79 -15.13 -7.34
CA PHE A 477 9.41 -15.28 -6.90
C PHE A 477 9.30 -16.14 -5.64
N LYS A 478 8.40 -15.76 -4.72
CA LYS A 478 8.04 -16.56 -3.54
C LYS A 478 7.60 -17.98 -3.91
N ASN A 479 6.89 -18.11 -5.03
CA ASN A 479 6.33 -19.37 -5.51
C ASN A 479 7.26 -20.04 -6.54
N ALA A 480 8.58 -19.85 -6.44
CA ALA A 480 9.56 -20.39 -7.39
C ALA A 480 9.42 -21.90 -7.64
N THR A 481 8.97 -22.65 -6.63
CA THR A 481 8.75 -24.11 -6.68
C THR A 481 7.33 -24.52 -7.08
N SER A 482 6.45 -23.56 -7.38
CA SER A 482 5.10 -23.87 -7.85
C SER A 482 5.12 -24.42 -9.27
N SER A 483 4.06 -25.16 -9.61
CA SER A 483 3.84 -25.68 -10.96
C SER A 483 3.83 -24.61 -12.04
N PHE A 484 3.56 -23.34 -11.70
CA PHE A 484 3.61 -22.24 -12.67
C PHE A 484 4.99 -22.04 -13.31
N PHE A 485 6.05 -22.13 -12.51
CA PHE A 485 7.39 -21.79 -13.01
C PHE A 485 8.08 -22.96 -13.69
N GLU A 486 7.90 -24.20 -13.23
CA GLU A 486 8.64 -25.37 -13.73
C GLU A 486 10.17 -25.12 -13.87
N SER A 487 10.75 -24.30 -12.99
CA SER A 487 12.14 -23.81 -13.06
C SER A 487 12.50 -22.91 -14.26
N ARG A 488 11.51 -22.34 -14.96
CA ARG A 488 11.69 -21.37 -16.05
C ARG A 488 11.51 -19.93 -15.55
N PRO A 489 12.22 -18.95 -16.15
CA PRO A 489 12.03 -17.54 -15.81
C PRO A 489 10.69 -17.02 -16.33
N PHE A 490 10.14 -16.02 -15.65
CA PHE A 490 9.10 -15.18 -16.21
C PHE A 490 9.68 -14.31 -17.32
N ARG A 491 9.11 -14.38 -18.52
CA ARG A 491 9.47 -13.54 -19.67
C ARG A 491 8.21 -12.95 -20.28
N TYR A 492 8.17 -11.64 -20.40
CA TYR A 492 7.02 -10.94 -20.98
C TYR A 492 7.47 -9.75 -21.80
N VAL A 493 7.12 -9.75 -23.09
CA VAL A 493 7.31 -8.58 -23.97
C VAL A 493 6.11 -7.67 -23.79
N LEU A 494 6.37 -6.46 -23.31
CA LEU A 494 5.34 -5.46 -23.09
C LEU A 494 4.69 -5.07 -24.42
N PRO A 495 3.36 -5.02 -24.52
CA PRO A 495 2.71 -4.54 -25.74
C PRO A 495 2.83 -3.01 -25.83
N ASP A 496 3.08 -2.48 -27.03
CA ASP A 496 3.12 -1.02 -27.25
C ASP A 496 1.71 -0.43 -27.44
N LEU A 497 0.87 -0.57 -26.42
CA LEU A 497 -0.48 -0.02 -26.41
C LEU A 497 -0.49 1.36 -25.75
N GLY A 498 -1.18 2.33 -26.33
CA GLY A 498 -1.32 3.68 -25.76
C GLY A 498 0.04 4.34 -25.47
N ASP A 499 0.95 4.33 -26.45
CA ASP A 499 2.27 4.95 -26.40
C ASP A 499 3.21 4.44 -25.29
N LEU A 500 3.04 3.20 -24.83
CA LEU A 500 3.82 2.68 -23.70
C LEU A 500 5.33 2.81 -23.94
N TYR A 501 5.81 2.46 -25.13
CA TYR A 501 7.24 2.52 -25.44
C TYR A 501 7.75 3.96 -25.46
N ARG A 502 6.97 4.90 -26.00
CA ARG A 502 7.30 6.32 -25.97
C ARG A 502 7.46 6.83 -24.53
N TYR A 503 6.60 6.40 -23.61
CA TYR A 503 6.69 6.80 -22.21
C TYR A 503 7.84 6.11 -21.47
N ILE A 504 8.15 4.84 -21.76
CA ILE A 504 9.35 4.17 -21.21
C ILE A 504 10.61 4.92 -21.66
N ASP A 505 10.74 5.21 -22.95
CA ASP A 505 11.91 5.91 -23.50
C ASP A 505 12.03 7.33 -22.95
N ALA A 506 10.92 8.08 -22.90
CA ALA A 506 10.89 9.42 -22.32
C ALA A 506 11.23 9.39 -20.82
N TYR A 507 10.73 8.39 -20.09
CA TYR A 507 11.03 8.24 -18.68
C TYR A 507 12.52 8.03 -18.46
N VAL A 508 13.13 7.07 -19.15
CA VAL A 508 14.55 6.76 -19.00
C VAL A 508 15.44 7.92 -19.42
N ARG A 509 15.15 8.56 -20.56
CA ARG A 509 16.03 9.58 -21.15
C ARG A 509 15.89 10.96 -20.51
N VAL A 510 14.68 11.34 -20.10
CA VAL A 510 14.37 12.71 -19.68
C VAL A 510 13.96 12.77 -18.22
N HIS A 511 12.97 11.96 -17.82
CA HIS A 511 12.35 12.13 -16.51
C HIS A 511 13.15 11.52 -15.36
N ARG A 512 13.72 10.33 -15.55
CA ARG A 512 14.51 9.62 -14.54
C ARG A 512 15.76 10.39 -14.13
N PRO A 513 16.55 11.00 -15.06
CA PRO A 513 17.63 11.91 -14.69
C PRO A 513 17.15 13.12 -13.87
N VAL A 514 15.99 13.70 -14.22
CA VAL A 514 15.40 14.82 -13.46
C VAL A 514 15.02 14.42 -12.02
N LEU A 515 14.59 13.17 -11.80
CA LEU A 515 14.27 12.65 -10.48
C LEU A 515 15.52 12.32 -9.66
N LEU A 516 16.57 11.80 -10.30
CA LEU A 516 17.86 11.51 -9.66
C LEU A 516 18.58 12.79 -9.26
N GLY A 517 18.60 13.81 -10.13
CA GLY A 517 19.44 14.99 -9.92
C GLY A 517 20.90 14.58 -9.78
N GLU A 518 21.50 14.87 -8.63
CA GLU A 518 22.90 14.52 -8.30
C GLU A 518 23.03 13.20 -7.52
N ALA A 519 21.92 12.52 -7.22
CA ALA A 519 21.95 11.26 -6.47
C ALA A 519 22.58 10.13 -7.30
N ARG A 520 23.25 9.20 -6.61
CA ARG A 520 23.77 7.98 -7.23
C ARG A 520 22.63 7.15 -7.81
N ASP A 521 22.82 6.68 -9.05
CA ASP A 521 21.87 5.82 -9.72
C ASP A 521 21.85 4.41 -9.09
N PRO A 522 20.70 3.92 -8.59
CA PRO A 522 20.58 2.58 -8.01
C PRO A 522 20.45 1.45 -9.05
N GLY A 523 20.34 1.77 -10.35
CA GLY A 523 20.16 0.81 -11.44
C GLY A 523 18.73 0.26 -11.59
N THR A 524 17.83 0.53 -10.64
CA THR A 524 16.41 0.15 -10.73
C THR A 524 15.65 1.04 -11.70
N PHE A 525 14.65 0.49 -12.39
CA PHE A 525 13.82 1.22 -13.33
C PHE A 525 13.10 2.40 -12.64
N PHE A 526 12.38 2.11 -11.55
CA PHE A 526 11.73 3.15 -10.74
C PHE A 526 12.69 3.75 -9.71
N VAL A 527 12.66 5.09 -9.61
CA VAL A 527 13.47 5.86 -8.64
C VAL A 527 12.63 6.89 -7.89
N LYS A 528 13.01 7.14 -6.63
CA LYS A 528 12.47 8.23 -5.82
C LYS A 528 12.88 9.57 -6.42
N THR A 529 12.11 10.60 -6.11
CA THR A 529 12.58 11.97 -6.32
C THR A 529 13.65 12.26 -5.26
N ALA A 530 14.92 12.39 -5.67
CA ALA A 530 16.02 12.66 -4.76
C ALA A 530 15.81 14.00 -4.03
N LYS A 531 16.13 14.02 -2.74
CA LYS A 531 16.02 15.21 -1.89
C LYS A 531 17.41 15.68 -1.50
N SER A 532 17.56 16.98 -1.21
CA SER A 532 18.83 17.51 -0.69
C SER A 532 19.29 16.82 0.60
N THR A 533 18.34 16.29 1.39
CA THR A 533 18.59 15.61 2.66
C THR A 533 18.77 14.09 2.54
N SER A 534 18.65 13.51 1.34
CA SER A 534 18.75 12.06 1.14
C SER A 534 19.19 11.76 -0.30
N GLN A 535 20.41 11.26 -0.44
CA GLN A 535 20.95 10.83 -1.74
C GLN A 535 20.58 9.40 -2.14
N ASP A 536 19.91 8.65 -1.29
CA ASP A 536 19.34 7.36 -1.69
C ASP A 536 18.08 7.56 -2.55
N ALA A 537 18.18 7.22 -3.82
CA ALA A 537 17.10 7.28 -4.80
C ALA A 537 16.37 5.93 -4.99
N ALA A 538 16.81 4.84 -4.35
CA ALA A 538 16.17 3.53 -4.46
C ALA A 538 14.86 3.48 -3.67
N TYR A 539 13.83 2.85 -4.22
CA TYR A 539 12.62 2.59 -3.44
C TYR A 539 12.84 1.41 -2.48
N GLY A 540 12.64 1.65 -1.18
CA GLY A 540 12.32 0.60 -0.21
C GLY A 540 10.82 0.33 -0.18
N GLN A 541 10.39 -0.69 0.56
CA GLN A 541 8.99 -1.13 0.62
C GLN A 541 8.01 -0.01 1.00
N SER A 542 8.19 0.59 2.17
CA SER A 542 7.30 1.64 2.66
C SER A 542 7.27 2.83 1.70
N SER A 543 8.42 3.20 1.13
CA SER A 543 8.47 4.31 0.17
C SER A 543 7.80 4.01 -1.16
N PHE A 544 7.84 2.76 -1.64
CA PHE A 544 7.15 2.35 -2.87
C PHE A 544 5.64 2.25 -2.65
N TYR A 545 5.22 1.68 -1.52
CA TYR A 545 3.83 1.66 -1.09
C TYR A 545 3.26 3.07 -0.99
N GLU A 546 3.96 4.00 -0.32
CA GLU A 546 3.52 5.38 -0.20
C GLU A 546 3.48 6.12 -1.55
N ALA A 547 4.44 5.85 -2.45
CA ALA A 547 4.41 6.41 -3.81
C ALA A 547 3.19 5.91 -4.61
N TRP A 548 2.85 4.63 -4.47
CA TRP A 548 1.64 4.05 -5.05
C TRP A 548 0.38 4.67 -4.46
N ARG A 549 0.26 4.66 -3.13
CA ARG A 549 -0.87 5.23 -2.39
C ARG A 549 -1.09 6.69 -2.75
N LEU A 550 -0.02 7.49 -2.85
CA LEU A 550 -0.09 8.89 -3.26
C LEU A 550 -0.58 9.05 -4.71
N THR A 551 -0.19 8.14 -5.61
CA THR A 551 -0.70 8.09 -6.99
C THR A 551 -2.21 7.85 -6.99
N ILE A 552 -2.68 6.88 -6.21
CA ILE A 552 -4.11 6.59 -6.06
C ILE A 552 -4.87 7.77 -5.44
N GLN A 553 -4.33 8.39 -4.39
CA GLN A 553 -4.95 9.56 -3.77
C GLN A 553 -5.13 10.71 -4.76
N ARG A 554 -4.10 10.99 -5.58
CA ARG A 554 -4.09 12.12 -6.52
C ARG A 554 -4.92 11.92 -7.78
N TYR A 555 -4.90 10.70 -8.33
CA TYR A 555 -5.41 10.41 -9.67
C TYR A 555 -6.44 9.27 -9.69
N GLY A 556 -6.41 8.37 -8.70
CA GLY A 556 -7.34 7.26 -8.64
C GLY A 556 -8.71 7.67 -8.11
N ILE A 557 -8.74 8.31 -6.94
CA ILE A 557 -9.99 8.59 -6.23
C ILE A 557 -10.69 9.82 -6.81
N TYR A 558 -11.89 9.63 -7.34
CA TYR A 558 -12.72 10.73 -7.81
C TYR A 558 -13.15 11.64 -6.66
N ASN A 559 -12.80 12.92 -6.75
CA ASN A 559 -13.12 13.97 -5.80
C ASN A 559 -14.24 14.86 -6.36
N PRO A 560 -15.46 14.82 -5.80
CA PRO A 560 -16.61 15.57 -6.31
C PRO A 560 -16.46 17.08 -6.18
N TYR A 561 -15.58 17.58 -5.29
CA TYR A 561 -15.37 19.01 -5.08
C TYR A 561 -14.37 19.61 -6.07
N THR A 562 -13.48 18.80 -6.65
CA THR A 562 -12.48 19.26 -7.63
C THR A 562 -12.69 18.68 -9.02
N GLU A 563 -13.59 17.71 -9.19
CA GLU A 563 -13.87 16.96 -10.42
C GLU A 563 -12.62 16.24 -10.99
N ARG A 564 -11.66 15.95 -10.12
CA ARG A 564 -10.42 15.23 -10.45
C ARG A 564 -10.47 13.83 -9.88
N GLY A 565 -9.67 12.94 -10.45
CA GLY A 565 -9.59 11.53 -10.09
C GLY A 565 -10.47 10.68 -11.00
N ALA A 566 -10.10 9.42 -11.18
CA ALA A 566 -10.68 8.57 -12.21
C ALA A 566 -11.94 7.82 -11.77
N ILE A 567 -11.98 7.31 -10.52
CA ILE A 567 -12.92 6.26 -10.11
C ILE A 567 -13.70 6.69 -8.86
N ARG A 568 -15.03 6.63 -8.93
CA ARG A 568 -15.91 6.91 -7.78
C ARG A 568 -15.90 5.74 -6.81
N GLY A 569 -15.87 6.01 -5.51
CA GLY A 569 -15.87 4.98 -4.47
C GLY A 569 -14.53 4.29 -4.22
N LEU A 570 -13.50 4.55 -5.05
CA LEU A 570 -12.15 4.06 -4.81
C LEU A 570 -11.58 4.64 -3.51
N LEU A 571 -10.88 3.83 -2.72
CA LEU A 571 -10.15 4.27 -1.54
C LEU A 571 -8.62 4.12 -1.74
N PRO A 572 -7.80 4.81 -0.94
CA PRO A 572 -6.34 4.69 -0.99
C PRO A 572 -5.90 3.27 -0.73
N HIS A 573 -5.00 2.74 -1.54
CA HIS A 573 -4.50 1.37 -1.45
C HIS A 573 -3.09 1.23 -2.04
N GLY A 574 -2.49 0.05 -1.86
CA GLY A 574 -1.12 -0.24 -2.26
C GLY A 574 -0.99 -1.04 -3.57
N PRO A 575 0.25 -1.31 -4.02
CA PRO A 575 0.52 -2.01 -5.29
C PRO A 575 -0.09 -3.41 -5.40
N HIS A 576 -0.23 -4.15 -4.29
CA HIS A 576 -0.76 -5.51 -4.30
C HIS A 576 -2.17 -5.58 -4.92
N ASN A 577 -2.98 -4.55 -4.71
CA ASN A 577 -4.36 -4.52 -5.18
C ASN A 577 -4.49 -4.50 -6.71
N VAL A 578 -3.43 -4.18 -7.47
CA VAL A 578 -3.45 -4.36 -8.93
C VAL A 578 -3.49 -5.83 -9.32
N ARG A 579 -2.84 -6.70 -8.54
CA ARG A 579 -2.91 -8.15 -8.76
C ARG A 579 -4.34 -8.65 -8.55
N ASP A 580 -5.03 -8.13 -7.53
CA ASP A 580 -6.44 -8.45 -7.28
C ASP A 580 -7.32 -8.05 -8.47
N VAL A 581 -7.09 -6.86 -9.02
CA VAL A 581 -7.80 -6.36 -10.21
C VAL A 581 -7.55 -7.26 -11.42
N LEU A 582 -6.31 -7.68 -11.67
CA LEU A 582 -5.95 -8.56 -12.79
C LEU A 582 -6.56 -9.95 -12.64
N ALA A 583 -6.37 -10.59 -11.49
CA ALA A 583 -6.92 -11.92 -11.22
C ALA A 583 -8.44 -11.91 -11.35
N THR A 584 -9.11 -10.90 -10.78
CA THR A 584 -10.57 -10.75 -10.87
C THR A 584 -11.04 -10.50 -12.30
N HIS A 585 -10.35 -9.63 -13.06
CA HIS A 585 -10.72 -9.37 -14.45
C HIS A 585 -10.61 -10.63 -15.32
N VAL A 586 -9.46 -11.33 -15.24
CA VAL A 586 -9.28 -12.57 -16.00
C VAL A 586 -10.29 -13.63 -15.57
N LEU A 587 -10.58 -13.73 -14.27
CA LEU A 587 -11.59 -14.66 -13.75
C LEU A 587 -12.99 -14.34 -14.27
N LYS A 588 -13.38 -13.05 -14.31
CA LYS A 588 -14.67 -12.61 -14.87
C LYS A 588 -14.79 -12.86 -16.36
N GLU A 589 -13.72 -12.63 -17.12
CA GLU A 589 -13.71 -12.80 -18.57
C GLU A 589 -13.68 -14.27 -19.01
N THR A 590 -12.92 -15.11 -18.28
CA THR A 590 -12.61 -16.48 -18.72
C THR A 590 -13.32 -17.56 -17.91
N GLY A 591 -13.73 -17.25 -16.68
CA GLY A 591 -14.20 -18.24 -15.69
C GLY A 591 -13.12 -19.21 -15.20
N SER A 592 -11.85 -19.05 -15.62
CA SER A 592 -10.77 -19.99 -15.33
C SER A 592 -9.87 -19.49 -14.20
N TYR A 593 -9.84 -20.25 -13.10
CA TYR A 593 -8.90 -20.01 -12.00
C TYR A 593 -7.44 -20.15 -12.42
N GLU A 594 -7.15 -21.05 -13.36
CA GLU A 594 -5.81 -21.28 -13.88
C GLU A 594 -5.29 -20.08 -14.67
N GLN A 595 -6.10 -19.55 -15.60
CA GLN A 595 -5.72 -18.37 -16.38
C GLN A 595 -5.58 -17.13 -15.49
N ALA A 596 -6.47 -16.98 -14.50
CA ALA A 596 -6.34 -15.92 -13.50
C ALA A 596 -5.06 -16.10 -12.66
N GLY A 597 -4.68 -17.33 -12.31
CA GLY A 597 -3.43 -17.65 -11.64
C GLY A 597 -2.21 -17.25 -12.47
N TYR A 598 -2.23 -17.51 -13.79
CA TYR A 598 -1.16 -17.12 -14.70
C TYR A 598 -0.96 -15.61 -14.78
N ALA A 599 -2.05 -14.84 -14.75
CA ALA A 599 -2.01 -13.37 -14.76
C ALA A 599 -1.28 -12.78 -13.53
N ILE A 600 -1.23 -13.51 -12.42
CA ILE A 600 -0.58 -13.07 -11.18
C ILE A 600 0.55 -14.01 -10.71
N GLN A 601 0.97 -14.98 -11.53
CA GLN A 601 2.02 -15.95 -11.19
C GLN A 601 1.73 -16.67 -9.86
N ASP A 602 0.50 -17.18 -9.72
CA ASP A 602 0.01 -17.94 -8.57
C ASP A 602 -0.76 -19.20 -9.00
N THR A 603 -1.08 -20.08 -8.04
CA THR A 603 -1.80 -21.33 -8.34
C THR A 603 -3.31 -21.12 -8.42
N ALA A 604 -3.99 -21.98 -9.17
CA ALA A 604 -5.45 -21.95 -9.30
C ALA A 604 -6.17 -22.08 -7.95
N ASP A 605 -5.64 -22.90 -7.02
CA ASP A 605 -6.21 -23.09 -5.68
C ASP A 605 -6.21 -21.79 -4.87
N VAL A 606 -5.10 -21.04 -4.90
CA VAL A 606 -4.98 -19.74 -4.24
C VAL A 606 -6.00 -18.77 -4.85
N VAL A 607 -6.15 -18.77 -6.18
CA VAL A 607 -7.12 -17.90 -6.85
C VAL A 607 -8.56 -18.26 -6.46
N ALA A 608 -8.90 -19.55 -6.41
CA ALA A 608 -10.23 -20.02 -6.04
C ALA A 608 -10.60 -19.60 -4.61
N GLN A 609 -9.65 -19.72 -3.68
CA GLN A 609 -9.83 -19.32 -2.28
C GLN A 609 -10.05 -17.81 -2.13
N HIS A 610 -9.30 -16.97 -2.85
CA HIS A 610 -9.31 -15.52 -2.65
C HIS A 610 -10.29 -14.76 -3.55
N TYR A 611 -10.49 -15.19 -4.80
CA TYR A 611 -11.27 -14.46 -5.80
C TYR A 611 -12.53 -15.19 -6.26
N GLY A 612 -12.77 -16.42 -5.80
CA GLY A 612 -13.94 -17.21 -6.21
C GLY A 612 -15.28 -16.50 -6.04
N ARG A 613 -15.38 -15.56 -5.08
CA ARG A 613 -16.57 -14.72 -4.86
C ARG A 613 -16.91 -13.76 -6.00
N PHE A 614 -15.97 -13.47 -6.90
CA PHE A 614 -16.17 -12.57 -8.05
C PHE A 614 -16.46 -13.31 -9.36
N LEU A 615 -16.57 -14.63 -9.30
CA LEU A 615 -16.94 -15.44 -10.45
C LEU A 615 -18.37 -15.09 -10.88
N PRO A 616 -18.65 -14.86 -12.18
CA PRO A 616 -20.00 -14.53 -12.63
C PRO A 616 -21.01 -15.63 -12.27
N GLU A 617 -22.17 -15.23 -11.75
CA GLU A 617 -23.23 -16.16 -11.30
C GLU A 617 -23.71 -17.07 -12.44
N ASN A 618 -23.77 -16.55 -13.67
CA ASN A 618 -24.20 -17.30 -14.84
C ASN A 618 -23.01 -17.88 -15.63
N LYS A 619 -22.47 -19.00 -15.13
CA LYS A 619 -21.39 -19.76 -15.79
C LYS A 619 -21.76 -20.26 -17.19
N VAL A 620 -23.05 -20.46 -17.47
CA VAL A 620 -23.56 -20.92 -18.77
C VAL A 620 -23.40 -19.84 -19.83
N ALA A 621 -23.59 -18.56 -19.47
CA ALA A 621 -23.38 -17.44 -20.39
C ALA A 621 -21.90 -17.27 -20.80
N LEU A 622 -20.96 -17.58 -19.90
CA LEU A 622 -19.52 -17.60 -20.19
C LEU A 622 -19.16 -18.70 -21.21
N ALA A 623 -19.66 -19.92 -20.99
CA ALA A 623 -19.48 -21.02 -21.93
C ALA A 623 -20.08 -20.70 -23.30
N ALA A 624 -21.27 -20.08 -23.33
CA ALA A 624 -21.93 -19.66 -24.56
C ALA A 624 -21.10 -18.62 -25.34
N LYS A 625 -20.43 -17.66 -24.69
CA LYS A 625 -19.53 -16.71 -25.37
C LYS A 625 -18.38 -17.41 -26.09
N VAL A 626 -17.78 -18.43 -25.47
CA VAL A 626 -16.68 -19.20 -26.09
C VAL A 626 -17.18 -20.00 -27.29
N ILE A 627 -18.33 -20.66 -27.14
CA ILE A 627 -18.96 -21.41 -28.23
C ILE A 627 -19.32 -20.47 -29.39
N ASN A 628 -19.97 -19.33 -29.11
CA ASN A 628 -20.44 -18.39 -30.12
C ASN A 628 -19.29 -17.75 -30.92
N ARG A 629 -18.11 -17.53 -30.33
CA ARG A 629 -16.93 -17.05 -31.09
C ARG A 629 -16.50 -18.01 -32.21
N VAL A 630 -16.75 -19.31 -32.05
CA VAL A 630 -16.49 -20.31 -33.10
C VAL A 630 -17.51 -20.17 -34.24
N TRP A 631 -18.78 -19.88 -33.90
CA TRP A 631 -19.83 -19.62 -34.88
C TRP A 631 -19.68 -18.28 -35.60
N GLU A 632 -19.07 -17.26 -34.96
CA GLU A 632 -18.79 -15.94 -35.57
C GLU A 632 -17.56 -15.95 -36.48
N ALA A 633 -16.63 -16.90 -36.27
CA ALA A 633 -15.41 -17.06 -37.05
C ALA A 633 -15.54 -18.10 -38.19
N ALA A 634 -16.68 -18.81 -38.25
CA ALA A 634 -17.08 -19.72 -39.32
C ALA A 634 -17.97 -18.98 -40.34
#